data_AF-A0A2E3Z843-F1
#
_entry.id   AF-A0A2E3Z843-F1
#
_cell.length_a   1.000
_cell.length_b   1.000
_cell.length_c   1.000
_cell.angle_alpha   90.00
_cell.angle_beta   90.00
_cell.angle_gamma   90.00
#
_symmetry.space_group_name_H-M   'P 1'
#
loop_
_entity.id
_entity.type
_entity.pdbx_description
1 polymer ?
#
loop_
_entity_poly.entity_id
_entity_poly.type
_entity_poly.pdbx_seq_one_letter_code
_entity_poly.pdbx_strand_id
1 'polypeptide(L)'
;MTKRFIVILGLAFVGAIILFMDSCRRAGSSRARSAASHRSVDSGRKDSHALVKAVTTELNNLPTAVVLELKPPFPILDDSKSADGQPVLAICSVTPGVTGSPYNYLSVPKGNAQFDTLGVRAGDQVRYFVNYTQEDPEYGVQQLTHIELPVRRLDTENRQNGLILDAGLSGPMPIPSRIEIWRFSDKRMIELSKRIKHYLSSPKQFIGWEPSPDESALVLLRDRLNQWLRNASSDTVSWQPEPLVSQLLPNLQEAKRLRESLTPKGQETGLFEPTDPRQLQQAIWSRDIARWAKGDGHTDLQVAAALFDWTVRNIQLDPPEGSGIVHQPWQALMYGHGTAAQRAWVFAELCRQRQLDVVMLVVKTEESSAGRWWLPALWSEGHLYLFDSQLGMPIPGEQPDSVATLSDLVSTPELLKQLDLDEDHTYPILADNLQQIEAQLISSPLQISRRAALLQQKLDGDGFAVLSADNRRVAAELKECPNLKSIRLWPQPYQAILDERAMTQKQRQQAAMRFVTFAQRPRLWKARVLHFQGTKEIPISQQNNPLAQPDLGHKNATTLYLDPRIRPPKAILEKIEPSKRVLYNRVKVDASYWLGLLRYDLGDYEIAAHWLQERTLQSEPFGPWTTGARYNLARTYESMGQLEAAVKLLAHDDSPQSYGNKLRAERLQQELNTKSE
;
A
#
# COMPACT_ATOMS: atom_id res chain seq x y z
N MET A 1 -41.86 -48.54 32.47
CA MET A 1 -41.22 -48.75 33.79
C MET A 1 -39.98 -47.88 33.83
N THR A 2 -39.77 -46.88 34.69
CA THR A 2 -40.53 -46.43 35.86
C THR A 2 -40.16 -44.96 36.14
N LYS A 3 -41.19 -44.10 36.12
CA LYS A 3 -41.40 -42.78 36.74
C LYS A 3 -40.23 -41.77 36.87
N ARG A 4 -40.42 -40.63 36.21
CA ARG A 4 -40.72 -39.32 36.85
C ARG A 4 -41.20 -38.33 35.80
N PHE A 5 -42.39 -37.75 35.97
CA PHE A 5 -42.72 -36.44 35.42
C PHE A 5 -44.00 -35.86 36.06
N ILE A 6 -43.93 -34.53 36.26
CA ILE A 6 -45.00 -33.52 36.24
C ILE A 6 -45.83 -33.30 37.52
N VAL A 7 -45.64 -32.09 38.07
CA VAL A 7 -46.50 -31.32 39.00
C VAL A 7 -46.38 -29.86 38.50
N ILE A 8 -47.37 -29.26 37.83
CA ILE A 8 -48.63 -28.60 38.26
C ILE A 8 -48.54 -27.06 38.20
N LEU A 9 -49.60 -26.51 37.59
CA LEU A 9 -50.12 -25.15 37.52
C LEU A 9 -50.15 -24.35 38.85
N GLY A 10 -50.12 -23.02 38.73
CA GLY A 10 -51.18 -22.19 39.32
C GLY A 10 -50.80 -20.89 40.05
N LEU A 11 -51.70 -19.90 39.91
CA LEU A 11 -52.11 -18.84 40.86
C LEU A 11 -51.56 -17.39 40.74
N ALA A 12 -52.49 -16.50 40.34
CA ALA A 12 -53.06 -15.34 41.07
C ALA A 12 -52.21 -14.12 41.51
N PHE A 13 -52.57 -12.96 40.92
CA PHE A 13 -53.13 -11.73 41.55
C PHE A 13 -52.52 -11.15 42.86
N VAL A 14 -52.00 -9.90 42.79
CA VAL A 14 -52.13 -8.71 43.71
C VAL A 14 -51.39 -7.55 42.98
N GLY A 15 -51.80 -6.26 42.87
CA GLY A 15 -52.88 -5.45 43.41
C GLY A 15 -52.87 -4.05 42.75
N ALA A 16 -53.95 -3.29 43.00
CA ALA A 16 -54.41 -2.06 42.36
C ALA A 16 -53.83 -0.74 42.97
N ILE A 17 -54.33 0.42 42.46
CA ILE A 17 -54.43 1.81 43.01
C ILE A 17 -53.71 2.86 42.09
N ILE A 18 -54.28 3.94 41.52
CA ILE A 18 -55.50 4.77 41.74
C ILE A 18 -55.84 5.66 40.49
N LEU A 19 -57.16 5.87 40.28
CA LEU A 19 -57.99 6.97 39.72
C LEU A 19 -57.47 8.08 38.75
N PHE A 20 -58.19 8.18 37.62
CA PHE A 20 -59.08 9.26 37.11
C PHE A 20 -58.68 10.77 36.98
N MET A 21 -59.18 11.34 35.85
CA MET A 21 -59.32 12.75 35.41
C MET A 21 -58.06 13.38 34.77
N ASP A 22 -58.09 14.07 33.63
CA ASP A 22 -59.14 14.93 33.07
C ASP A 22 -59.01 15.12 31.53
N SER A 23 -60.07 15.69 30.98
CA SER A 23 -60.50 15.83 29.59
C SER A 23 -59.80 16.94 28.78
N CYS A 24 -60.05 16.89 27.46
CA CYS A 24 -60.01 17.96 26.46
C CYS A 24 -58.71 18.33 25.70
N ARG A 25 -58.75 17.96 24.40
CA ARG A 25 -58.30 18.71 23.19
C ARG A 25 -56.80 18.96 22.97
N ARG A 26 -56.25 18.27 21.97
CA ARG A 26 -55.95 18.85 20.63
C ARG A 26 -55.49 17.76 19.66
N ALA A 27 -56.34 17.46 18.67
CA ALA A 27 -55.92 16.82 17.43
C ALA A 27 -54.90 17.74 16.73
N GLY A 28 -53.66 17.27 16.57
CA GLY A 28 -52.59 18.06 15.94
C GLY A 28 -51.20 17.43 15.97
N SER A 29 -50.96 16.40 16.80
CA SER A 29 -49.60 15.88 17.01
C SER A 29 -49.21 14.64 16.19
N SER A 30 -50.14 13.93 15.53
CA SER A 30 -49.77 12.71 14.77
C SER A 30 -49.24 13.00 13.36
N ARG A 31 -49.74 14.02 12.66
CA ARG A 31 -49.23 14.44 11.34
C ARG A 31 -47.86 15.11 11.43
N ALA A 32 -47.58 15.86 12.50
CA ALA A 32 -46.29 16.51 12.71
C ALA A 32 -45.17 15.53 13.08
N ARG A 33 -45.45 14.45 13.83
CA ARG A 33 -44.47 13.39 14.14
C ARG A 33 -44.16 12.50 12.93
N SER A 34 -45.16 12.19 12.10
CA SER A 34 -44.95 11.50 10.82
C SER A 34 -44.14 12.35 9.84
N ALA A 35 -44.44 13.65 9.69
CA ALA A 35 -43.68 14.55 8.83
C ALA A 35 -42.25 14.83 9.35
N ALA A 36 -42.05 14.90 10.67
CA ALA A 36 -40.72 15.05 11.27
C ALA A 36 -39.87 13.77 11.17
N SER A 37 -40.49 12.60 11.32
CA SER A 37 -39.85 11.30 11.07
C SER A 37 -39.49 11.11 9.60
N HIS A 38 -40.38 11.45 8.67
CA HIS A 38 -40.06 11.42 7.24
C HIS A 38 -38.99 12.45 6.86
N ARG A 39 -38.98 13.65 7.46
CA ARG A 39 -37.91 14.65 7.25
C ARG A 39 -36.57 14.22 7.84
N SER A 40 -36.54 13.56 8.99
CA SER A 40 -35.27 13.09 9.59
C SER A 40 -34.69 11.87 8.86
N VAL A 41 -35.55 11.01 8.31
CA VAL A 41 -35.14 9.89 7.46
C VAL A 41 -34.68 10.39 6.08
N ASP A 42 -35.36 11.39 5.51
CA ASP A 42 -34.97 12.01 4.23
C ASP A 42 -33.67 12.83 4.37
N SER A 43 -33.47 13.56 5.49
CA SER A 43 -32.20 14.22 5.77
C SER A 43 -31.06 13.23 6.01
N GLY A 44 -31.30 12.17 6.79
CA GLY A 44 -30.30 11.12 7.03
C GLY A 44 -29.90 10.36 5.75
N ARG A 45 -30.84 10.15 4.81
CA ARG A 45 -30.54 9.56 3.48
C ARG A 45 -29.74 10.50 2.59
N LYS A 46 -30.06 11.80 2.57
CA LYS A 46 -29.31 12.82 1.83
C LYS A 46 -27.88 12.95 2.36
N ASP A 47 -27.70 12.93 3.68
CA ASP A 47 -26.40 12.97 4.33
C ASP A 47 -25.58 11.70 4.03
N SER A 48 -26.21 10.52 4.04
CA SER A 48 -25.55 9.26 3.67
C SER A 48 -25.07 9.25 2.22
N HIS A 49 -25.90 9.71 1.27
CA HIS A 49 -25.53 9.81 -0.14
C HIS A 49 -24.38 10.81 -0.37
N ALA A 50 -24.40 11.96 0.33
CA ALA A 50 -23.31 12.94 0.27
C ALA A 50 -21.99 12.35 0.80
N LEU A 51 -22.03 11.56 1.88
CA LEU A 51 -20.85 10.88 2.43
C LEU A 51 -20.28 9.83 1.47
N VAL A 52 -21.12 9.00 0.83
CA VAL A 52 -20.67 8.05 -0.21
C VAL A 52 -20.01 8.77 -1.36
N LYS A 53 -20.61 9.86 -1.85
CA LYS A 53 -20.03 10.65 -2.94
C LYS A 53 -18.68 11.26 -2.55
N ALA A 54 -18.55 11.75 -1.32
CA ALA A 54 -17.29 12.26 -0.78
C ALA A 54 -16.22 11.16 -0.70
N VAL A 55 -16.56 9.98 -0.18
CA VAL A 55 -15.68 8.79 -0.13
C VAL A 55 -15.24 8.39 -1.54
N THR A 56 -16.16 8.30 -2.49
CA THR A 56 -15.87 7.93 -3.87
C THR A 56 -14.94 8.96 -4.53
N THR A 57 -15.22 10.25 -4.32
CA THR A 57 -14.37 11.34 -4.82
C THR A 57 -12.97 11.26 -4.22
N GLU A 58 -12.87 11.04 -2.90
CA GLU A 58 -11.59 10.93 -2.20
C GLU A 58 -10.78 9.73 -2.69
N LEU A 59 -11.40 8.54 -2.80
CA LEU A 59 -10.77 7.32 -3.34
C LEU A 59 -10.18 7.53 -4.74
N ASN A 60 -10.94 8.16 -5.64
CA ASN A 60 -10.47 8.42 -7.01
C ASN A 60 -9.40 9.52 -7.10
N ASN A 61 -9.39 10.44 -6.14
CA ASN A 61 -8.47 11.58 -6.12
C ASN A 61 -7.33 11.42 -5.11
N LEU A 62 -7.12 10.24 -4.51
CA LEU A 62 -5.98 9.96 -3.63
C LEU A 62 -4.61 10.37 -4.21
N PRO A 63 -4.32 10.22 -5.52
CA PRO A 63 -3.04 10.70 -6.08
C PRO A 63 -2.83 12.21 -5.89
N THR A 64 -3.91 13.00 -5.87
CA THR A 64 -3.86 14.46 -5.68
C THR A 64 -3.59 14.84 -4.22
N ALA A 65 -4.03 14.01 -3.28
CA ALA A 65 -3.88 14.22 -1.83
C ALA A 65 -2.45 13.96 -1.31
N VAL A 66 -1.53 13.49 -2.18
CA VAL A 66 -0.13 13.28 -1.84
C VAL A 66 0.55 14.60 -1.50
N VAL A 67 0.97 14.75 -0.24
CA VAL A 67 1.64 15.95 0.26
C VAL A 67 3.11 15.94 -0.16
N LEU A 68 3.50 16.90 -1.02
CA LEU A 68 4.83 16.95 -1.66
C LEU A 68 5.89 17.79 -0.92
N GLU A 69 5.49 18.59 0.07
CA GLU A 69 6.39 19.50 0.76
C GLU A 69 7.01 18.85 2.00
N LEU A 70 8.34 18.83 2.02
CA LEU A 70 9.22 18.45 3.14
C LEU A 70 10.44 19.38 3.02
N LYS A 71 10.52 20.51 3.75
CA LYS A 71 11.74 21.36 3.68
C LYS A 71 12.65 21.06 4.89
N PRO A 72 13.93 20.71 4.66
CA PRO A 72 14.84 20.26 5.71
C PRO A 72 15.17 21.36 6.76
N PRO A 73 15.69 20.98 7.94
CA PRO A 73 16.11 21.93 8.97
C PRO A 73 17.33 22.70 8.49
N PHE A 74 17.41 23.99 8.82
CA PHE A 74 18.67 24.74 8.72
C PHE A 74 18.90 25.56 9.99
N PRO A 75 20.16 25.67 10.47
CA PRO A 75 20.47 26.44 11.66
C PRO A 75 20.32 27.93 11.36
N ILE A 76 19.55 28.64 12.18
CA ILE A 76 19.47 30.11 12.20
C ILE A 76 20.56 30.65 13.11
N LEU A 77 20.72 30.04 14.28
CA LEU A 77 21.72 30.36 15.29
C LEU A 77 22.41 29.08 15.76
N ASP A 78 23.73 29.07 15.63
CA ASP A 78 24.67 28.14 16.25
C ASP A 78 25.89 28.94 16.73
N ASP A 79 26.88 28.29 17.32
CA ASP A 79 28.06 28.96 17.89
C ASP A 79 28.83 29.79 16.84
N SER A 80 28.77 29.43 15.55
CA SER A 80 29.44 30.17 14.47
C SER A 80 28.70 31.45 14.05
N LYS A 81 27.42 31.58 14.45
CA LYS A 81 26.54 32.69 14.10
C LYS A 81 26.24 33.61 15.29
N SER A 82 26.82 33.34 16.45
CA SER A 82 26.76 34.26 17.58
C SER A 82 27.61 35.50 17.32
N ALA A 83 27.30 36.60 18.00
CA ALA A 83 28.00 37.88 17.81
C ALA A 83 29.50 37.80 18.07
N ASP A 84 29.94 36.85 18.90
CA ASP A 84 31.30 36.69 19.40
C ASP A 84 31.94 35.35 19.02
N GLY A 85 31.28 34.54 18.19
CA GLY A 85 31.74 33.20 17.79
C GLY A 85 31.84 32.20 18.95
N GLN A 86 31.22 32.51 20.10
CA GLN A 86 31.19 31.64 21.29
C GLN A 86 29.80 31.00 21.45
N PRO A 87 29.68 29.94 22.28
CA PRO A 87 28.38 29.34 22.58
C PRO A 87 27.39 30.36 23.14
N VAL A 88 26.14 30.28 22.67
CA VAL A 88 25.05 31.12 23.17
C VAL A 88 24.43 30.43 24.39
N LEU A 89 24.49 31.08 25.55
CA LEU A 89 23.99 30.53 26.82
C LEU A 89 22.74 31.29 27.26
N ALA A 90 21.63 30.58 27.46
CA ALA A 90 20.35 31.16 27.79
C ALA A 90 19.80 30.69 29.15
N ILE A 91 19.01 31.55 29.78
CA ILE A 91 18.22 31.29 30.99
C ILE A 91 16.74 31.28 30.60
N CYS A 92 15.99 30.28 31.06
CA CYS A 92 14.54 30.19 30.88
C CYS A 92 13.80 30.49 32.20
N SER A 93 12.95 31.51 32.21
CA SER A 93 12.25 32.05 33.39
C SER A 93 10.80 32.44 33.07
N VAL A 94 10.10 33.02 34.06
CA VAL A 94 8.75 33.57 33.86
C VAL A 94 8.82 34.88 33.08
N THR A 95 7.79 35.14 32.26
CA THR A 95 7.70 36.40 31.52
C THR A 95 7.66 37.59 32.50
N PRO A 96 8.58 38.57 32.38
CA PRO A 96 8.59 39.75 33.24
C PRO A 96 7.25 40.51 33.20
N GLY A 97 6.74 40.91 34.36
CA GLY A 97 5.50 41.68 34.47
C GLY A 97 4.20 40.91 34.28
N VAL A 98 4.24 39.58 34.08
CA VAL A 98 3.05 38.73 33.93
C VAL A 98 2.93 37.74 35.09
N THR A 99 2.02 38.03 36.03
CA THR A 99 1.76 37.17 37.18
C THR A 99 1.13 35.84 36.75
N GLY A 100 1.73 34.71 37.13
CA GLY A 100 1.22 33.37 36.81
C GLY A 100 1.59 32.83 35.41
N SER A 101 2.50 33.48 34.68
CA SER A 101 2.99 32.97 33.39
C SER A 101 3.78 31.66 33.56
N PRO A 102 3.68 30.69 32.62
CA PRO A 102 4.60 29.56 32.58
C PRO A 102 6.06 30.01 32.39
N TYR A 103 7.04 29.15 32.68
CA TYR A 103 8.48 29.40 32.47
C TYR A 103 8.83 29.37 30.98
N ASN A 104 8.41 30.39 30.25
CA ASN A 104 8.46 30.45 28.78
C ASN A 104 9.22 31.68 28.26
N TYR A 105 9.86 32.46 29.13
CA TYR A 105 10.70 33.58 28.71
C TYR A 105 12.16 33.15 28.67
N LEU A 106 12.78 33.23 27.51
CA LEU A 106 14.17 32.87 27.29
C LEU A 106 15.00 34.13 27.10
N SER A 107 16.04 34.31 27.92
CA SER A 107 16.95 35.44 27.86
C SER A 107 18.40 34.99 27.74
N VAL A 108 19.21 35.72 26.98
CA VAL A 108 20.65 35.50 26.82
C VAL A 108 21.41 36.62 27.52
N PRO A 109 21.89 36.44 28.77
CA PRO A 109 22.52 37.50 29.56
C PRO A 109 23.77 38.09 28.92
N LYS A 110 24.54 37.26 28.20
CA LYS A 110 25.78 37.68 27.51
C LYS A 110 25.52 38.60 26.31
N GLY A 111 24.29 38.63 25.80
CA GLY A 111 23.92 39.52 24.70
C GLY A 111 24.45 39.10 23.31
N ASN A 112 24.97 37.89 23.14
CA ASN A 112 25.62 37.42 21.91
C ASN A 112 24.68 36.67 20.93
N ALA A 113 23.36 36.75 21.10
CA ALA A 113 22.42 35.87 20.41
C ALA A 113 21.90 36.41 19.05
N GLN A 114 21.81 37.73 18.90
CA GLN A 114 21.43 38.43 17.66
C GLN A 114 20.09 37.97 17.05
N PHE A 115 19.09 37.62 17.85
CA PHE A 115 17.86 36.97 17.39
C PHE A 115 17.14 37.72 16.27
N ASP A 116 16.88 39.02 16.44
CA ASP A 116 16.19 39.84 15.44
C ASP A 116 17.03 39.98 14.15
N THR A 117 18.35 40.15 14.30
CA THR A 117 19.29 40.31 13.18
C THR A 117 19.42 39.05 12.33
N LEU A 118 19.42 37.88 12.96
CA LEU A 118 19.38 36.57 12.28
C LEU A 118 17.97 36.21 11.77
N GLY A 119 16.99 37.10 11.99
CA GLY A 119 15.62 36.96 11.53
C GLY A 119 14.85 35.85 12.25
N VAL A 120 15.18 35.55 13.51
CA VAL A 120 14.42 34.62 14.35
C VAL A 120 12.97 35.10 14.48
N ARG A 121 12.01 34.17 14.37
CA ARG A 121 10.59 34.49 14.36
C ARG A 121 9.75 33.38 14.98
N ALA A 122 8.46 33.65 15.11
CA ALA A 122 7.48 32.67 15.56
C ALA A 122 7.58 31.35 14.76
N GLY A 123 7.60 30.22 15.46
CA GLY A 123 7.68 28.86 14.90
C GLY A 123 9.10 28.28 14.77
N ASP A 124 10.16 29.09 14.89
CA ASP A 124 11.53 28.57 14.96
C ASP A 124 11.73 27.73 16.23
N GLN A 125 12.65 26.76 16.22
CA GLN A 125 12.87 25.85 17.36
C GLN A 125 14.16 26.18 18.08
N VAL A 126 14.07 26.47 19.36
CA VAL A 126 15.22 26.53 20.26
C VAL A 126 15.56 25.12 20.70
N ARG A 127 16.78 24.64 20.42
CA ARG A 127 17.36 23.48 21.08
C ARG A 127 18.04 23.93 22.35
N TYR A 128 17.41 23.66 23.49
CA TYR A 128 17.94 23.98 24.81
C TYR A 128 18.66 22.76 25.36
N PHE A 129 19.99 22.79 25.41
CA PHE A 129 20.80 21.65 25.81
C PHE A 129 20.73 21.47 27.33
N VAL A 130 20.38 20.27 27.78
CA VAL A 130 20.30 19.90 29.19
C VAL A 130 21.26 18.76 29.48
N ASN A 131 22.01 18.88 30.57
CA ASN A 131 22.83 17.78 31.05
C ASN A 131 21.92 16.79 31.78
N TYR A 132 21.64 15.63 31.18
CA TYR A 132 21.08 14.50 31.92
C TYR A 132 22.25 13.67 32.45
N THR A 133 22.38 13.60 33.77
CA THR A 133 23.04 12.46 34.42
C THR A 133 21.96 11.39 34.53
N GLN A 134 21.99 10.40 33.65
CA GLN A 134 21.33 9.13 33.91
C GLN A 134 22.46 8.13 34.19
N GLU A 135 22.54 7.64 35.43
CA GLU A 135 23.35 6.47 35.74
C GLU A 135 22.72 5.27 35.02
N ASP A 136 23.32 4.89 33.88
CA ASP A 136 23.23 3.53 33.38
C ASP A 136 24.16 2.69 34.27
N PRO A 137 23.66 1.68 35.00
CA PRO A 137 24.49 0.86 35.89
C PRO A 137 25.63 0.13 35.19
N GLU A 138 25.61 0.05 33.84
CA GLU A 138 26.54 -0.79 33.08
C GLU A 138 27.53 0.00 32.20
N TYR A 139 27.22 1.23 31.74
CA TYR A 139 28.12 2.00 30.85
C TYR A 139 28.07 3.52 31.10
N GLY A 140 28.98 4.02 31.95
CA GLY A 140 29.12 5.45 32.22
C GLY A 140 29.71 6.25 31.04
N VAL A 141 28.87 6.95 30.27
CA VAL A 141 29.26 8.12 29.43
C VAL A 141 28.11 9.14 29.42
N GLN A 142 28.42 10.43 29.62
CA GLN A 142 27.46 11.53 29.51
C GLN A 142 27.09 11.80 28.03
N GLN A 143 25.83 11.59 27.64
CA GLN A 143 25.29 12.08 26.37
C GLN A 143 24.59 13.43 26.59
N LEU A 144 25.06 14.49 25.91
CA LEU A 144 24.36 15.78 25.83
C LEU A 144 23.04 15.57 25.07
N THR A 145 21.93 15.76 25.76
CA THR A 145 20.58 15.76 25.17
C THR A 145 20.02 17.18 25.17
N HIS A 146 19.02 17.46 24.33
CA HIS A 146 18.40 18.78 24.27
C HIS A 146 16.88 18.68 24.27
N ILE A 147 16.24 19.75 24.73
CA ILE A 147 14.80 19.95 24.69
C ILE A 147 14.50 20.94 23.55
N GLU A 148 13.52 20.62 22.69
CA GLU A 148 13.08 21.51 21.62
C GLU A 148 11.92 22.38 22.11
N LEU A 149 12.10 23.71 22.06
CA LEU A 149 11.15 24.71 22.54
C LEU A 149 10.76 25.65 21.38
N PRO A 150 9.47 25.76 21.00
CA PRO A 150 9.06 26.63 19.91
C PRO A 150 9.12 28.11 20.32
N VAL A 151 9.65 28.97 19.46
CA VAL A 151 9.58 30.42 19.60
C VAL A 151 8.16 30.88 19.30
N ARG A 152 7.51 31.56 20.24
CA ARG A 152 6.23 32.24 20.03
C ARG A 152 6.42 33.59 19.35
N ARG A 153 7.36 34.39 19.86
CA ARG A 153 7.73 35.71 19.34
C ARG A 153 9.03 36.20 19.99
N LEU A 154 9.64 37.22 19.40
CA LEU A 154 10.69 37.99 20.05
C LEU A 154 10.11 38.79 21.22
N ASP A 155 10.93 39.04 22.23
CA ASP A 155 10.60 40.00 23.27
C ASP A 155 10.53 41.42 22.69
N THR A 156 9.62 42.24 23.19
CA THR A 156 9.39 43.59 22.66
C THR A 156 10.47 44.59 23.09
N GLU A 157 11.01 44.42 24.29
CA GLU A 157 11.99 45.34 24.88
C GLU A 157 13.43 44.87 24.62
N ASN A 158 13.65 43.56 24.48
CA ASN A 158 14.94 42.93 24.21
C ASN A 158 14.90 42.01 22.99
N ARG A 159 14.56 42.55 21.82
CA ARG A 159 14.41 41.78 20.57
C ARG A 159 15.66 41.00 20.15
N GLN A 160 16.85 41.46 20.53
CA GLN A 160 18.12 40.85 20.12
C GLN A 160 18.53 39.64 20.97
N ASN A 161 18.05 39.56 22.21
CA ASN A 161 18.51 38.54 23.18
C ASN A 161 17.40 37.97 24.07
N GLY A 162 16.14 38.34 23.82
CA GLY A 162 14.96 37.88 24.53
C GLY A 162 13.93 37.27 23.57
N LEU A 163 13.39 36.12 23.96
CA LEU A 163 12.34 35.39 23.24
C LEU A 163 11.24 34.99 24.21
N ILE A 164 10.01 34.89 23.71
CA ILE A 164 8.92 34.20 24.38
C ILE A 164 8.65 32.90 23.63
N LEU A 165 8.52 31.81 24.36
CA LEU A 165 8.29 30.45 23.86
C LEU A 165 6.79 30.08 23.92
N ASP A 166 6.34 29.20 23.03
CA ASP A 166 4.95 28.72 22.99
C ASP A 166 4.62 27.79 24.16
N ALA A 167 5.62 27.04 24.61
CA ALA A 167 5.55 26.17 25.78
C ALA A 167 6.68 26.54 26.74
N GLY A 168 6.37 26.55 28.04
CA GLY A 168 7.35 26.77 29.08
C GLY A 168 7.93 25.46 29.64
N LEU A 169 9.05 25.56 30.33
CA LEU A 169 9.60 24.45 31.11
C LEU A 169 8.75 24.19 32.36
N SER A 170 8.83 22.96 32.88
CA SER A 170 8.08 22.53 34.08
C SER A 170 8.53 23.24 35.37
N GLY A 171 9.68 23.93 35.34
CA GLY A 171 10.27 24.66 36.46
C GLY A 171 11.33 25.66 35.98
N PRO A 172 11.81 26.55 36.87
CA PRO A 172 12.84 27.53 36.52
C PRO A 172 14.18 26.83 36.29
N MET A 173 14.91 27.26 35.26
CA MET A 173 16.28 26.82 34.98
C MET A 173 17.24 28.00 35.14
N PRO A 174 17.74 28.27 36.36
CA PRO A 174 18.55 29.46 36.64
C PRO A 174 19.97 29.37 36.09
N ILE A 175 20.45 28.17 35.74
CA ILE A 175 21.80 27.95 35.20
C ILE A 175 21.77 28.15 33.67
N PRO A 176 22.54 29.12 33.12
CA PRO A 176 22.61 29.35 31.68
C PRO A 176 23.05 28.08 30.94
N SER A 177 22.25 27.65 29.97
CA SER A 177 22.52 26.44 29.18
C SER A 177 22.71 26.79 27.71
N ARG A 178 23.53 26.02 27.00
CA ARG A 178 23.78 26.23 25.57
C ARG A 178 22.47 26.11 24.79
N ILE A 179 22.32 26.98 23.80
CA ILE A 179 21.20 26.94 22.88
C ILE A 179 21.64 27.00 21.42
N GLU A 180 20.86 26.39 20.55
CA GLU A 180 20.87 26.62 19.11
C GLU A 180 19.45 26.96 18.64
N ILE A 181 19.29 27.73 17.56
CA ILE A 181 17.97 28.00 16.97
C ILE A 181 17.95 27.49 15.55
N TRP A 182 16.97 26.66 15.25
CA TRP A 182 16.81 25.99 13.98
C TRP A 182 15.50 26.40 13.33
N ARG A 183 15.56 26.74 12.04
CA ARG A 183 14.36 26.90 11.21
C ARG A 183 14.02 25.56 10.63
N PHE A 184 13.01 24.96 11.19
CA PHE A 184 12.35 23.82 10.60
C PHE A 184 11.24 24.33 9.68
N SER A 185 11.07 23.71 8.51
CA SER A 185 9.73 23.69 7.86
C SER A 185 8.90 22.48 8.31
N ASP A 186 9.25 21.88 9.45
CA ASP A 186 9.60 20.47 9.49
C ASP A 186 8.90 19.69 10.60
N LYS A 187 7.63 20.01 10.92
CA LYS A 187 6.84 19.11 11.79
C LYS A 187 6.84 17.69 11.20
N ARG A 188 6.72 17.59 9.87
CA ARG A 188 6.61 16.32 9.16
C ARG A 188 7.91 15.51 9.14
N MET A 189 9.09 16.05 8.80
CA MET A 189 10.31 15.20 8.77
C MET A 189 10.76 14.73 10.15
N ILE A 190 10.57 15.57 11.19
CA ILE A 190 10.81 15.17 12.58
C ILE A 190 9.85 14.05 12.96
N GLU A 191 8.56 14.20 12.65
CA GLU A 191 7.55 13.16 12.88
C GLU A 191 7.88 11.87 12.14
N LEU A 192 8.23 11.94 10.85
CA LEU A 192 8.66 10.79 10.04
C LEU A 192 9.83 10.06 10.70
N SER A 193 10.86 10.80 11.12
CA SER A 193 12.04 10.23 11.77
C SER A 193 11.72 9.61 13.13
N LYS A 194 10.87 10.27 13.94
CA LYS A 194 10.41 9.74 15.23
C LYS A 194 9.62 8.45 15.05
N ARG A 195 8.73 8.39 14.05
CA ARG A 195 7.90 7.22 13.75
C ARG A 195 8.71 6.04 13.24
N ILE A 196 9.65 6.26 12.32
CA ILE A 196 10.54 5.20 11.85
C ILE A 196 11.39 4.67 13.02
N LYS A 197 11.95 5.53 13.86
CA LYS A 197 12.70 5.10 15.06
C LYS A 197 11.82 4.28 16.00
N HIS A 198 10.58 4.71 16.24
CA HIS A 198 9.63 4.00 17.08
C HIS A 198 9.27 2.62 16.52
N TYR A 199 9.02 2.52 15.21
CA TYR A 199 8.78 1.24 14.54
C TYR A 199 9.97 0.28 14.68
N LEU A 200 11.21 0.78 14.54
CA LEU A 200 12.41 -0.03 14.69
C LEU A 200 12.61 -0.54 16.13
N SER A 201 12.27 0.27 17.14
CA SER A 201 12.44 -0.07 18.56
C SER A 201 11.26 -0.84 19.17
N SER A 202 10.05 -0.75 18.59
CA SER A 202 8.80 -1.28 19.18
C SER A 202 8.16 -2.36 18.29
N PRO A 203 8.63 -3.62 18.35
CA PRO A 203 8.30 -4.68 17.39
C PRO A 203 6.83 -5.10 17.33
N LYS A 204 6.04 -4.87 18.39
CA LYS A 204 4.78 -5.62 18.61
C LYS A 204 3.50 -4.96 18.05
N GLN A 205 3.56 -3.78 17.41
CA GLN A 205 2.35 -2.94 17.33
C GLN A 205 1.84 -2.46 15.96
N PHE A 206 2.57 -2.56 14.84
CA PHE A 206 2.12 -1.81 13.64
C PHE A 206 2.16 -2.63 12.35
N ILE A 207 0.98 -3.06 11.89
CA ILE A 207 0.69 -3.17 10.45
C ILE A 207 0.30 -1.76 9.99
N GLY A 208 0.72 -1.36 8.79
CA GLY A 208 0.53 0.02 8.34
C GLY A 208 1.39 1.01 9.13
N TRP A 209 2.61 0.59 9.48
CA TRP A 209 3.59 1.42 10.17
C TRP A 209 4.13 2.54 9.28
N GLU A 210 3.99 2.38 7.96
CA GLU A 210 4.54 3.23 6.92
C GLU A 210 3.98 4.65 6.96
N PRO A 211 4.80 5.68 7.27
CA PRO A 211 4.33 7.06 7.35
C PRO A 211 4.26 7.69 5.95
N SER A 212 3.28 7.22 5.17
CA SER A 212 3.16 7.51 3.75
C SER A 212 2.82 8.97 3.43
N PRO A 213 3.16 9.45 2.22
CA PRO A 213 2.84 10.80 1.78
C PRO A 213 1.35 11.16 1.76
N ASP A 214 0.46 10.17 1.71
CA ASP A 214 -0.99 10.26 1.60
C ASP A 214 -1.76 9.84 2.88
N GLU A 215 -1.05 9.57 3.97
CA GLU A 215 -1.63 9.02 5.20
C GLU A 215 -2.77 9.85 5.78
N SER A 216 -2.64 11.18 5.80
CA SER A 216 -3.70 12.06 6.31
C SER A 216 -5.02 11.89 5.55
N ALA A 217 -4.95 11.65 4.23
CA ALA A 217 -6.12 11.36 3.42
C ALA A 217 -6.70 9.98 3.75
N LEU A 218 -5.85 8.98 4.00
CA LEU A 218 -6.32 7.64 4.40
C LEU A 218 -7.00 7.62 5.77
N VAL A 219 -6.51 8.39 6.73
CA VAL A 219 -7.15 8.55 8.05
C VAL A 219 -8.51 9.21 7.89
N LEU A 220 -8.59 10.31 7.13
CA LEU A 220 -9.85 11.00 6.86
C LEU A 220 -10.85 10.11 6.12
N LEU A 221 -10.38 9.37 5.12
CA LEU A 221 -11.17 8.39 4.37
C LEU A 221 -11.76 7.34 5.31
N ARG A 222 -10.96 6.77 6.21
CA ARG A 222 -11.45 5.80 7.21
C ARG A 222 -12.55 6.40 8.09
N ASP A 223 -12.34 7.61 8.58
CA ASP A 223 -13.28 8.24 9.50
C ASP A 223 -14.62 8.54 8.78
N ARG A 224 -14.56 8.99 7.53
CA ARG A 224 -15.73 9.18 6.66
C ARG A 224 -16.44 7.87 6.32
N LEU A 225 -15.69 6.82 5.99
CA LEU A 225 -16.22 5.47 5.75
C LEU A 225 -16.98 4.95 6.98
N ASN A 226 -16.40 5.13 8.16
CA ASN A 226 -17.03 4.71 9.41
C ASN A 226 -18.22 5.58 9.81
N GLN A 227 -18.20 6.87 9.48
CA GLN A 227 -19.37 7.74 9.63
C GLN A 227 -20.51 7.30 8.69
N TRP A 228 -20.19 7.04 7.42
CA TRP A 228 -21.14 6.54 6.44
C TRP A 228 -21.72 5.19 6.87
N LEU A 229 -20.88 4.22 7.26
CA LEU A 229 -21.32 2.87 7.61
C LEU A 229 -22.29 2.85 8.80
N ARG A 230 -22.10 3.74 9.78
CA ARG A 230 -23.05 3.91 10.91
C ARG A 230 -24.43 4.37 10.42
N ASN A 231 -24.46 5.24 9.41
CA ASN A 231 -25.68 5.73 8.79
C ASN A 231 -26.31 4.74 7.80
N ALA A 232 -25.51 3.80 7.26
CA ALA A 232 -25.94 2.76 6.31
C ALA A 232 -26.39 1.46 7.00
N SER A 233 -26.64 1.47 8.31
CA SER A 233 -26.97 0.28 9.10
C SER A 233 -28.25 -0.44 8.63
N SER A 234 -29.20 0.26 8.03
CA SER A 234 -30.43 -0.30 7.45
C SER A 234 -30.31 -0.79 6.00
N ASP A 235 -29.17 -0.58 5.35
CA ASP A 235 -29.01 -0.92 3.93
C ASP A 235 -28.88 -2.43 3.75
N THR A 236 -29.62 -2.97 2.78
CA THR A 236 -29.58 -4.39 2.43
C THR A 236 -28.55 -4.63 1.33
N VAL A 237 -27.66 -5.60 1.55
CA VAL A 237 -26.73 -6.12 0.55
C VAL A 237 -26.87 -7.64 0.48
N SER A 238 -26.78 -8.21 -0.72
CA SER A 238 -26.71 -9.66 -0.90
C SER A 238 -25.34 -10.15 -0.46
N TRP A 239 -25.18 -10.36 0.85
CA TRP A 239 -23.93 -10.82 1.48
C TRP A 239 -24.24 -11.87 2.54
N GLN A 240 -23.33 -12.85 2.67
CA GLN A 240 -23.37 -13.87 3.72
C GLN A 240 -21.95 -14.11 4.23
N PRO A 241 -21.78 -14.53 5.50
CA PRO A 241 -20.48 -14.94 6.02
C PRO A 241 -19.80 -15.99 5.14
N GLU A 242 -18.49 -15.87 4.97
CA GLU A 242 -17.67 -16.77 4.17
C GLU A 242 -17.54 -18.15 4.84
N PRO A 243 -18.15 -19.22 4.28
CA PRO A 243 -18.10 -20.55 4.89
C PRO A 243 -16.70 -21.17 4.82
N LEU A 244 -15.89 -20.85 3.79
CA LEU A 244 -14.57 -21.45 3.59
C LEU A 244 -13.52 -20.98 4.60
N VAL A 245 -13.80 -19.93 5.40
CA VAL A 245 -12.92 -19.50 6.51
C VAL A 245 -12.70 -20.61 7.52
N SER A 246 -13.69 -21.49 7.72
CA SER A 246 -13.58 -22.66 8.61
C SER A 246 -12.58 -23.73 8.12
N GLN A 247 -12.09 -23.62 6.88
CA GLN A 247 -11.13 -24.54 6.27
C GLN A 247 -9.69 -24.01 6.24
N LEU A 248 -9.45 -22.79 6.73
CA LEU A 248 -8.11 -22.23 6.90
C LEU A 248 -7.28 -23.08 7.87
N LEU A 249 -5.96 -22.98 7.80
CA LEU A 249 -5.07 -23.71 8.71
C LEU A 249 -5.32 -23.31 10.18
N PRO A 250 -5.22 -24.23 11.16
CA PRO A 250 -5.52 -23.94 12.57
C PRO A 250 -4.74 -22.76 13.15
N ASN A 251 -3.46 -22.62 12.80
CA ASN A 251 -2.62 -21.48 13.22
C ASN A 251 -3.17 -20.13 12.76
N LEU A 252 -3.87 -20.06 11.61
CA LEU A 252 -4.51 -18.86 11.11
C LEU A 252 -5.85 -18.58 11.81
N GLN A 253 -6.65 -19.62 12.04
CA GLN A 253 -7.95 -19.49 12.71
C GLN A 253 -7.81 -19.06 14.17
N GLU A 254 -6.81 -19.61 14.86
CA GLU A 254 -6.57 -19.38 16.29
C GLU A 254 -5.76 -18.10 16.57
N ALA A 255 -5.16 -17.50 15.53
CA ALA A 255 -4.39 -16.28 15.67
C ALA A 255 -5.25 -15.16 16.27
N LYS A 256 -4.89 -14.71 17.48
CA LYS A 256 -5.62 -13.73 18.30
C LYS A 256 -6.14 -12.50 17.52
N ARG A 257 -5.39 -12.05 16.51
CA ARG A 257 -5.71 -10.85 15.73
C ARG A 257 -6.58 -11.09 14.51
N LEU A 258 -6.66 -12.32 14.02
CA LEU A 258 -7.54 -12.69 12.91
C LEU A 258 -8.87 -13.21 13.44
N ARG A 259 -8.83 -13.97 14.55
CA ARG A 259 -9.97 -14.72 15.10
C ARG A 259 -11.28 -13.93 15.13
N GLU A 260 -11.28 -12.69 15.62
CA GLU A 260 -12.50 -11.87 15.69
C GLU A 260 -13.06 -11.56 14.30
N SER A 261 -12.21 -11.06 13.38
CA SER A 261 -12.57 -10.73 12.00
C SER A 261 -13.01 -11.93 11.16
N LEU A 262 -12.57 -13.14 11.53
CA LEU A 262 -12.91 -14.39 10.85
C LEU A 262 -14.27 -14.95 11.27
N THR A 263 -14.81 -14.56 12.43
CA THR A 263 -16.14 -15.05 12.85
C THR A 263 -17.25 -14.48 11.95
N PRO A 264 -18.39 -15.20 11.78
CA PRO A 264 -19.53 -14.67 11.03
C PRO A 264 -19.95 -13.27 11.49
N LYS A 265 -19.97 -13.06 12.82
CA LYS A 265 -20.28 -11.76 13.43
C LYS A 265 -19.22 -10.70 13.11
N GLY A 266 -17.93 -11.02 13.09
CA GLY A 266 -16.87 -10.06 12.75
C GLY A 266 -16.86 -9.68 11.27
N GLN A 267 -17.22 -10.62 10.38
CA GLN A 267 -17.37 -10.34 8.96
C GLN A 267 -18.62 -9.47 8.68
N GLU A 268 -19.69 -9.67 9.45
CA GLU A 268 -20.96 -8.92 9.33
C GLU A 268 -20.90 -7.54 10.01
N THR A 269 -20.43 -7.54 11.26
CA THR A 269 -20.44 -6.41 12.18
C THR A 269 -19.01 -5.95 12.42
N GLY A 270 -18.64 -4.83 11.81
CA GLY A 270 -17.28 -4.29 11.91
C GLY A 270 -17.18 -2.93 11.24
N LEU A 271 -16.42 -2.03 11.86
CA LEU A 271 -16.00 -0.78 11.23
C LEU A 271 -14.79 -1.05 10.33
N PHE A 272 -14.51 -0.12 9.41
CA PHE A 272 -13.25 -0.11 8.68
C PHE A 272 -12.08 0.09 9.65
N GLU A 273 -11.14 -0.86 9.60
CA GLU A 273 -9.94 -0.87 10.43
C GLU A 273 -8.91 0.15 9.94
N PRO A 274 -7.88 0.49 10.76
CA PRO A 274 -6.81 1.39 10.32
C PRO A 274 -6.08 0.97 9.04
N THR A 275 -6.04 -0.32 8.73
CA THR A 275 -5.36 -0.88 7.55
C THR A 275 -6.25 -0.97 6.31
N ASP A 276 -7.58 -0.94 6.49
CA ASP A 276 -8.55 -1.08 5.39
C ASP A 276 -8.42 0.02 4.32
N PRO A 277 -8.21 1.32 4.64
CA PRO A 277 -8.01 2.36 3.64
C PRO A 277 -6.89 2.07 2.64
N ARG A 278 -5.80 1.42 3.08
CA ARG A 278 -4.70 1.05 2.18
C ARG A 278 -5.11 -0.08 1.23
N GLN A 279 -5.90 -1.05 1.69
CA GLN A 279 -6.47 -2.09 0.83
C GLN A 279 -7.48 -1.52 -0.17
N LEU A 280 -8.30 -0.55 0.24
CA LEU A 280 -9.20 0.16 -0.67
C LEU A 280 -8.41 0.95 -1.72
N GLN A 281 -7.37 1.67 -1.32
CA GLN A 281 -6.50 2.38 -2.24
C GLN A 281 -5.81 1.42 -3.22
N GLN A 282 -5.35 0.26 -2.75
CA GLN A 282 -4.81 -0.80 -3.62
C GLN A 282 -5.83 -1.21 -4.68
N ALA A 283 -7.09 -1.45 -4.31
CA ALA A 283 -8.14 -1.80 -5.27
C ALA A 283 -8.32 -0.70 -6.33
N ILE A 284 -8.22 0.57 -5.95
CA ILE A 284 -8.23 1.71 -6.89
C ILE A 284 -7.01 1.68 -7.81
N TRP A 285 -5.81 1.43 -7.29
CA TRP A 285 -4.60 1.28 -8.12
C TRP A 285 -4.74 0.12 -9.10
N SER A 286 -5.15 -1.06 -8.62
CA SER A 286 -5.37 -2.24 -9.45
C SER A 286 -6.41 -1.97 -10.54
N ARG A 287 -7.47 -1.24 -10.22
CA ARG A 287 -8.52 -0.89 -11.19
C ARG A 287 -7.98 0.02 -12.26
N ASP A 288 -7.28 1.08 -11.86
CA ASP A 288 -6.73 2.05 -12.79
C ASP A 288 -5.71 1.38 -13.71
N ILE A 289 -4.78 0.58 -13.16
CA ILE A 289 -3.85 -0.25 -13.95
C ILE A 289 -4.62 -1.14 -14.92
N ALA A 290 -5.58 -1.93 -14.43
CA ALA A 290 -6.26 -2.91 -15.26
C ALA A 290 -7.10 -2.29 -16.40
N ARG A 291 -7.52 -1.03 -16.26
CA ARG A 291 -8.24 -0.30 -17.32
C ARG A 291 -7.38 -0.03 -18.55
N TRP A 292 -6.13 0.40 -18.36
CA TRP A 292 -5.24 0.73 -19.48
C TRP A 292 -4.29 -0.42 -19.84
N ALA A 293 -3.83 -1.20 -18.86
CA ALA A 293 -2.86 -2.27 -19.07
C ALA A 293 -3.43 -3.46 -19.87
N LYS A 294 -4.76 -3.59 -19.96
CA LYS A 294 -5.40 -4.58 -20.84
C LYS A 294 -5.13 -4.33 -22.34
N GLY A 295 -4.72 -3.12 -22.70
CA GLY A 295 -4.57 -2.68 -24.09
C GLY A 295 -5.79 -3.03 -24.95
N ASP A 296 -5.52 -3.63 -26.10
CA ASP A 296 -6.52 -4.08 -27.08
C ASP A 296 -7.12 -5.46 -26.74
N GLY A 297 -6.87 -5.99 -25.55
CA GLY A 297 -7.53 -7.22 -25.09
C GLY A 297 -9.05 -7.07 -25.05
N HIS A 298 -9.75 -7.96 -25.75
CA HIS A 298 -11.20 -7.99 -25.87
C HIS A 298 -11.84 -9.23 -25.27
N THR A 299 -11.14 -10.37 -25.28
CA THR A 299 -11.57 -11.60 -24.59
C THR A 299 -11.01 -11.67 -23.17
N ASP A 300 -11.65 -12.44 -22.30
CA ASP A 300 -11.18 -12.68 -20.93
C ASP A 300 -9.73 -13.14 -20.88
N LEU A 301 -9.38 -14.10 -21.76
CA LEU A 301 -8.02 -14.64 -21.86
C LEU A 301 -7.01 -13.60 -22.33
N GLN A 302 -7.34 -12.79 -23.34
CA GLN A 302 -6.47 -11.71 -23.82
C GLN A 302 -6.25 -10.65 -22.74
N VAL A 303 -7.31 -10.26 -22.04
CA VAL A 303 -7.23 -9.31 -20.92
C VAL A 303 -6.34 -9.89 -19.81
N ALA A 304 -6.56 -11.14 -19.40
CA ALA A 304 -5.75 -11.78 -18.38
C ALA A 304 -4.27 -11.89 -18.80
N ALA A 305 -3.98 -12.30 -20.04
CA ALA A 305 -2.62 -12.38 -20.55
C ALA A 305 -1.91 -11.02 -20.54
N ALA A 306 -2.60 -9.94 -20.93
CA ALA A 306 -2.05 -8.59 -20.88
C ALA A 306 -1.79 -8.11 -19.43
N LEU A 307 -2.70 -8.39 -18.50
CA LEU A 307 -2.52 -8.05 -17.08
C LEU A 307 -1.41 -8.88 -16.42
N PHE A 308 -1.26 -10.14 -16.82
CA PHE A 308 -0.17 -11.00 -16.37
C PHE A 308 1.18 -10.48 -16.89
N ASP A 309 1.29 -10.16 -18.18
CA ASP A 309 2.48 -9.54 -18.77
C ASP A 309 2.86 -8.24 -18.05
N TRP A 310 1.89 -7.36 -17.82
CA TRP A 310 2.10 -6.12 -17.06
C TRP A 310 2.66 -6.41 -15.66
N THR A 311 2.11 -7.42 -14.97
CA THR A 311 2.54 -7.83 -13.62
C THR A 311 4.00 -8.27 -13.62
N VAL A 312 4.40 -9.12 -14.56
CA VAL A 312 5.77 -9.64 -14.66
C VAL A 312 6.76 -8.51 -14.96
N ARG A 313 6.41 -7.58 -15.86
CA ARG A 313 7.24 -6.41 -16.20
C ARG A 313 7.40 -5.43 -15.03
N ASN A 314 6.33 -5.19 -14.26
CA ASN A 314 6.30 -4.16 -13.22
C ASN A 314 6.72 -4.63 -11.83
N ILE A 315 6.74 -5.93 -11.58
CA ILE A 315 7.14 -6.53 -10.30
C ILE A 315 8.34 -7.43 -10.57
N GLN A 316 9.54 -6.97 -10.23
CA GLN A 316 10.74 -7.78 -10.31
C GLN A 316 10.64 -8.97 -9.34
N LEU A 317 10.98 -10.16 -9.83
CA LEU A 317 10.98 -11.38 -9.03
C LEU A 317 12.12 -11.33 -8.02
N ASP A 318 11.78 -11.37 -6.75
CA ASP A 318 12.72 -11.59 -5.67
C ASP A 318 12.88 -13.10 -5.44
N PRO A 319 14.07 -13.57 -4.99
CA PRO A 319 14.26 -14.97 -4.66
C PRO A 319 13.30 -15.41 -3.53
N PRO A 320 13.03 -16.71 -3.37
CA PRO A 320 12.17 -17.22 -2.30
C PRO A 320 12.65 -16.83 -0.89
N GLU A 321 13.97 -16.77 -0.71
CA GLU A 321 14.64 -16.29 0.51
C GLU A 321 14.69 -14.75 0.63
N GLY A 322 14.05 -14.06 -0.31
CA GLY A 322 14.02 -12.60 -0.42
C GLY A 322 13.52 -11.93 0.85
N SER A 323 13.79 -10.62 0.95
CA SER A 323 13.86 -9.83 2.19
C SER A 323 12.71 -9.95 3.22
N GLY A 324 11.57 -10.56 2.88
CA GLY A 324 10.45 -10.73 3.81
C GLY A 324 9.93 -9.40 4.34
N ILE A 325 9.99 -8.36 3.50
CA ILE A 325 9.49 -7.01 3.78
C ILE A 325 8.28 -6.63 2.93
N VAL A 326 8.00 -7.41 1.88
CA VAL A 326 6.80 -7.31 1.06
C VAL A 326 5.85 -8.37 1.58
N HIS A 327 4.63 -7.98 1.91
CA HIS A 327 3.60 -8.87 2.43
C HIS A 327 2.26 -8.64 1.74
N GLN A 328 1.96 -7.38 1.40
CA GLN A 328 0.67 -6.97 0.83
C GLN A 328 0.81 -6.61 -0.67
N PRO A 329 -0.25 -6.75 -1.49
CA PRO A 329 -0.17 -6.43 -2.92
C PRO A 329 0.15 -4.95 -3.17
N TRP A 330 -0.34 -4.02 -2.33
CA TRP A 330 0.02 -2.61 -2.44
C TRP A 330 1.53 -2.35 -2.28
N GLN A 331 2.22 -3.12 -1.43
CA GLN A 331 3.67 -3.04 -1.26
C GLN A 331 4.37 -3.56 -2.52
N ALA A 332 3.91 -4.69 -3.07
CA ALA A 332 4.47 -5.24 -4.31
C ALA A 332 4.30 -4.27 -5.49
N LEU A 333 3.13 -3.64 -5.64
CA LEU A 333 2.88 -2.59 -6.63
C LEU A 333 3.82 -1.39 -6.43
N MET A 334 3.84 -0.82 -5.23
CA MET A 334 4.58 0.41 -4.93
C MET A 334 6.10 0.21 -4.99
N TYR A 335 6.58 -0.90 -4.43
CA TYR A 335 8.00 -1.21 -4.42
C TYR A 335 8.46 -1.82 -5.74
N GLY A 336 7.57 -2.40 -6.55
CA GLY A 336 7.90 -3.10 -7.79
C GLY A 336 8.75 -4.35 -7.60
N HIS A 337 8.67 -4.97 -6.42
CA HIS A 337 9.40 -6.19 -6.05
C HIS A 337 8.45 -7.17 -5.39
N GLY A 338 8.66 -8.46 -5.60
CA GLY A 338 7.96 -9.49 -4.85
C GLY A 338 8.29 -10.92 -5.28
N THR A 339 7.85 -11.88 -4.47
CA THR A 339 7.93 -13.32 -4.77
C THR A 339 6.93 -13.74 -5.84
N ALA A 340 7.03 -14.97 -6.34
CA ALA A 340 6.05 -15.53 -7.30
C ALA A 340 4.62 -15.48 -6.74
N ALA A 341 4.42 -15.83 -5.47
CA ALA A 341 3.12 -15.71 -4.81
C ALA A 341 2.61 -14.25 -4.79
N GLN A 342 3.49 -13.26 -4.60
CA GLN A 342 3.09 -11.84 -4.61
C GLN A 342 2.73 -11.35 -6.01
N ARG A 343 3.47 -11.79 -7.05
CA ARG A 343 3.09 -11.55 -8.45
C ARG A 343 1.73 -12.17 -8.75
N ALA A 344 1.51 -13.43 -8.37
CA ALA A 344 0.24 -14.12 -8.56
C ALA A 344 -0.91 -13.39 -7.85
N TRP A 345 -0.68 -12.89 -6.63
CA TRP A 345 -1.69 -12.12 -5.91
C TRP A 345 -2.01 -10.79 -6.60
N VAL A 346 -1.00 -10.02 -7.03
CA VAL A 346 -1.24 -8.78 -7.79
C VAL A 346 -1.98 -9.07 -9.09
N PHE A 347 -1.56 -10.08 -9.85
CA PHE A 347 -2.23 -10.50 -11.08
C PHE A 347 -3.72 -10.78 -10.84
N ALA A 348 -4.05 -11.57 -9.81
CA ALA A 348 -5.43 -11.85 -9.47
C ALA A 348 -6.22 -10.61 -9.05
N GLU A 349 -5.60 -9.68 -8.31
CA GLU A 349 -6.25 -8.42 -7.92
C GLU A 349 -6.49 -7.49 -9.12
N LEU A 350 -5.63 -7.52 -10.15
CA LEU A 350 -5.87 -6.81 -11.42
C LEU A 350 -7.03 -7.43 -12.18
N CYS A 351 -7.03 -8.76 -12.35
CA CYS A 351 -8.11 -9.52 -12.99
C CYS A 351 -9.46 -9.30 -12.30
N ARG A 352 -9.47 -9.25 -10.97
CA ARG A 352 -10.68 -8.97 -10.18
C ARG A 352 -11.34 -7.64 -10.56
N GLN A 353 -10.57 -6.60 -10.85
CA GLN A 353 -11.12 -5.30 -11.27
C GLN A 353 -11.72 -5.32 -12.68
N ARG A 354 -11.41 -6.38 -13.46
CA ARG A 354 -12.07 -6.71 -14.72
C ARG A 354 -13.16 -7.77 -14.58
N GLN A 355 -13.51 -8.15 -13.34
CA GLN A 355 -14.45 -9.22 -13.01
C GLN A 355 -14.04 -10.59 -13.58
N LEU A 356 -12.73 -10.81 -13.72
CA LEU A 356 -12.16 -12.08 -14.12
C LEU A 356 -11.76 -12.88 -12.87
N ASP A 357 -12.20 -14.13 -12.81
CA ASP A 357 -11.98 -15.00 -11.66
C ASP A 357 -10.64 -15.73 -11.80
N VAL A 358 -9.71 -15.43 -10.90
CA VAL A 358 -8.41 -16.11 -10.82
C VAL A 358 -8.35 -16.91 -9.52
N VAL A 359 -7.90 -18.15 -9.61
CA VAL A 359 -7.64 -19.04 -8.47
C VAL A 359 -6.17 -19.43 -8.40
N MET A 360 -5.70 -19.83 -7.23
CA MET A 360 -4.38 -20.42 -7.08
C MET A 360 -4.51 -21.94 -7.13
N LEU A 361 -3.73 -22.59 -7.99
CA LEU A 361 -3.66 -24.05 -8.04
C LEU A 361 -2.58 -24.56 -7.10
N VAL A 362 -2.93 -25.62 -6.37
CA VAL A 362 -2.04 -26.32 -5.46
C VAL A 362 -2.02 -27.78 -5.87
N VAL A 363 -0.81 -28.30 -6.07
CA VAL A 363 -0.56 -29.72 -6.33
C VAL A 363 -0.44 -30.41 -4.97
N LYS A 364 -1.32 -31.37 -4.67
CA LYS A 364 -1.14 -32.21 -3.48
C LYS A 364 -0.28 -33.41 -3.80
N THR A 365 0.61 -33.75 -2.87
CA THR A 365 1.38 -34.99 -2.89
C THR A 365 0.96 -35.85 -1.72
N GLU A 366 1.14 -37.17 -1.82
CA GLU A 366 0.83 -38.10 -0.71
C GLU A 366 1.64 -37.76 0.56
N GLU A 367 2.83 -37.17 0.40
CA GLU A 367 3.75 -36.80 1.46
C GLU A 367 3.41 -35.48 2.18
N SER A 368 2.63 -34.58 1.54
CA SER A 368 2.30 -33.27 2.10
C SER A 368 0.82 -32.95 1.98
N SER A 369 0.12 -32.97 3.11
CA SER A 369 -1.29 -32.58 3.21
C SER A 369 -1.53 -31.09 2.92
N ALA A 370 -0.51 -30.25 3.08
CA ALA A 370 -0.58 -28.83 2.72
C ALA A 370 -0.48 -28.60 1.21
N GLY A 371 0.08 -29.57 0.47
CA GLY A 371 0.37 -29.46 -0.95
C GLY A 371 1.48 -28.45 -1.28
N ARG A 372 1.92 -28.47 -2.54
CA ARG A 372 2.85 -27.52 -3.13
C ARG A 372 2.06 -26.47 -3.89
N TRP A 373 2.18 -25.20 -3.48
CA TRP A 373 1.66 -24.09 -4.27
C TRP A 373 2.30 -24.09 -5.66
N TRP A 374 1.47 -23.97 -6.70
CA TRP A 374 1.91 -24.08 -8.09
C TRP A 374 1.81 -22.75 -8.84
N LEU A 375 0.62 -22.35 -9.29
CA LEU A 375 0.45 -21.16 -10.10
C LEU A 375 -0.98 -20.58 -10.08
N PRO A 376 -1.18 -19.30 -10.44
CA PRO A 376 -2.50 -18.75 -10.71
C PRO A 376 -3.11 -19.30 -12.01
N ALA A 377 -4.43 -19.51 -11.99
CA ALA A 377 -5.21 -19.92 -13.15
C ALA A 377 -6.47 -19.04 -13.31
N LEU A 378 -6.73 -18.59 -14.54
CA LEU A 378 -7.96 -17.89 -14.91
C LEU A 378 -9.07 -18.90 -15.16
N TRP A 379 -10.19 -18.76 -14.45
CA TRP A 379 -11.43 -19.44 -14.77
C TRP A 379 -12.21 -18.64 -15.81
N SER A 380 -12.36 -19.18 -17.01
CA SER A 380 -13.15 -18.56 -18.08
C SER A 380 -13.68 -19.64 -19.01
N GLU A 381 -14.93 -19.47 -19.46
CA GLU A 381 -15.61 -20.38 -20.39
C GLU A 381 -15.55 -21.87 -20.00
N GLY A 382 -15.57 -22.17 -18.70
CA GLY A 382 -15.52 -23.54 -18.17
C GLY A 382 -14.12 -24.16 -18.09
N HIS A 383 -13.07 -23.40 -18.40
CA HIS A 383 -11.68 -23.86 -18.41
C HIS A 383 -10.80 -23.07 -17.43
N LEU A 384 -9.71 -23.69 -16.99
CA LEU A 384 -8.68 -23.07 -16.14
C LEU A 384 -7.41 -22.81 -16.95
N TYR A 385 -7.22 -21.58 -17.43
CA TYR A 385 -6.04 -21.16 -18.18
C TYR A 385 -4.87 -20.83 -17.25
N LEU A 386 -3.66 -21.31 -17.58
CA LEU A 386 -2.57 -21.40 -16.61
C LEU A 386 -1.47 -20.34 -16.82
N PHE A 387 -1.07 -19.68 -15.73
CA PHE A 387 -0.07 -18.59 -15.76
C PHE A 387 1.02 -18.80 -14.70
N ASP A 388 2.25 -19.10 -15.10
CA ASP A 388 3.33 -19.35 -14.14
C ASP A 388 4.06 -18.05 -13.75
N SER A 389 3.73 -17.54 -12.57
CA SER A 389 4.33 -16.31 -12.03
C SER A 389 5.80 -16.42 -11.60
N GLN A 390 6.33 -17.64 -11.43
CA GLN A 390 7.75 -17.91 -11.19
C GLN A 390 8.53 -17.85 -12.51
N LEU A 391 8.00 -18.46 -13.57
CA LEU A 391 8.56 -18.36 -14.92
C LEU A 391 8.37 -16.95 -15.52
N GLY A 392 7.29 -16.27 -15.14
CA GLY A 392 6.91 -14.99 -15.73
C GLY A 392 6.29 -15.13 -17.12
N MET A 393 5.64 -16.27 -17.40
CA MET A 393 4.96 -16.54 -18.68
C MET A 393 3.71 -17.42 -18.51
N PRO A 394 2.72 -17.31 -19.41
CA PRO A 394 1.66 -18.31 -19.53
C PRO A 394 2.23 -19.69 -19.87
N ILE A 395 1.56 -20.76 -19.41
CA ILE A 395 1.90 -22.12 -19.85
C ILE A 395 1.50 -22.25 -21.34
N PRO A 396 2.41 -22.66 -22.24
CA PRO A 396 2.10 -22.79 -23.66
C PRO A 396 1.09 -23.92 -23.90
N GLY A 397 0.06 -23.63 -24.69
CA GLY A 397 -0.85 -24.65 -25.21
C GLY A 397 -0.27 -25.36 -26.43
N GLU A 398 -1.09 -26.20 -27.08
CA GLU A 398 -0.68 -26.95 -28.29
C GLU A 398 -0.42 -26.06 -29.50
N GLN A 399 -1.15 -24.95 -29.62
CA GLN A 399 -0.99 -24.00 -30.72
C GLN A 399 0.02 -22.91 -30.36
N PRO A 400 0.77 -22.38 -31.34
CA PRO A 400 1.61 -21.20 -31.13
C PRO A 400 0.82 -20.07 -30.46
N ASP A 401 1.43 -19.41 -29.47
CA ASP A 401 0.86 -18.32 -28.68
C ASP A 401 -0.44 -18.62 -27.90
N SER A 402 -0.90 -19.88 -27.89
CA SER A 402 -2.03 -20.30 -27.07
C SER A 402 -1.61 -20.52 -25.61
N VAL A 403 -2.56 -20.33 -24.70
CA VAL A 403 -2.37 -20.59 -23.26
C VAL A 403 -3.02 -21.93 -22.93
N ALA A 404 -2.26 -22.84 -22.33
CA ALA A 404 -2.76 -24.15 -21.92
C ALA A 404 -3.82 -24.03 -20.81
N THR A 405 -4.79 -24.92 -20.87
CA THR A 405 -5.73 -25.15 -19.77
C THR A 405 -5.28 -26.31 -18.89
N LEU A 406 -5.83 -26.41 -17.67
CA LEU A 406 -5.61 -27.58 -16.81
C LEU A 406 -6.04 -28.88 -17.49
N SER A 407 -7.13 -28.85 -18.25
CA SER A 407 -7.63 -30.03 -18.96
C SER A 407 -6.71 -30.43 -20.11
N ASP A 408 -6.08 -29.47 -20.79
CA ASP A 408 -5.06 -29.74 -21.82
C ASP A 408 -3.85 -30.44 -21.20
N LEU A 409 -3.34 -29.96 -20.07
CA LEU A 409 -2.18 -30.58 -19.42
C LEU A 409 -2.47 -31.98 -18.87
N VAL A 410 -3.71 -32.24 -18.42
CA VAL A 410 -4.13 -33.57 -17.97
C VAL A 410 -4.26 -34.53 -19.16
N SER A 411 -4.72 -34.05 -20.31
CA SER A 411 -4.93 -34.87 -21.52
C SER A 411 -3.64 -35.09 -22.30
N THR A 412 -2.78 -34.08 -22.34
CA THR A 412 -1.51 -34.04 -23.08
C THR A 412 -0.38 -33.58 -22.14
N PRO A 413 0.11 -34.43 -21.21
CA PRO A 413 1.14 -34.04 -20.26
C PRO A 413 2.49 -33.66 -20.89
N GLU A 414 2.73 -34.03 -22.14
CA GLU A 414 3.90 -33.65 -22.94
C GLU A 414 4.05 -32.13 -23.09
N LEU A 415 2.96 -31.37 -22.94
CA LEU A 415 3.00 -29.91 -22.90
C LEU A 415 3.89 -29.38 -21.77
N LEU A 416 3.99 -30.10 -20.64
CA LEU A 416 4.87 -29.74 -19.54
C LEU A 416 6.35 -29.93 -19.90
N LYS A 417 6.69 -30.89 -20.77
CA LYS A 417 8.07 -31.12 -21.22
C LYS A 417 8.60 -29.98 -22.08
N GLN A 418 7.73 -29.20 -22.71
CA GLN A 418 8.13 -27.98 -23.43
C GLN A 418 8.65 -26.88 -22.50
N LEU A 419 8.53 -27.07 -21.19
CA LEU A 419 9.07 -26.18 -20.17
C LEU A 419 10.40 -26.71 -19.61
N ASP A 420 10.88 -27.88 -20.02
CA ASP A 420 12.21 -28.37 -19.65
C ASP A 420 13.27 -27.59 -20.44
N LEU A 421 14.28 -27.05 -19.76
CA LEU A 421 15.42 -26.39 -20.42
C LEU A 421 16.42 -27.41 -20.97
N ASP A 422 16.72 -28.43 -20.16
CA ASP A 422 17.60 -29.54 -20.50
C ASP A 422 17.31 -30.73 -19.57
N GLU A 423 18.04 -31.84 -19.75
CA GLU A 423 17.86 -33.07 -18.96
C GLU A 423 18.09 -32.87 -17.45
N ASP A 424 18.92 -31.90 -17.05
CA ASP A 424 19.26 -31.61 -15.66
C ASP A 424 18.34 -30.52 -15.04
N HIS A 425 17.66 -29.73 -15.88
CA HIS A 425 16.83 -28.60 -15.48
C HIS A 425 15.38 -28.76 -15.97
N THR A 426 14.67 -29.71 -15.37
CA THR A 426 13.28 -30.02 -15.70
C THR A 426 12.26 -29.17 -14.95
N TYR A 427 11.09 -28.99 -15.55
CA TYR A 427 9.97 -28.28 -14.93
C TYR A 427 9.45 -29.07 -13.73
N PRO A 428 9.22 -28.44 -12.58
CA PRO A 428 9.05 -29.16 -11.33
C PRO A 428 7.70 -29.87 -11.14
N ILE A 429 6.76 -29.72 -12.07
CA ILE A 429 5.45 -30.38 -12.04
C ILE A 429 5.41 -31.44 -13.13
N LEU A 430 5.06 -32.67 -12.74
CA LEU A 430 4.97 -33.84 -13.60
C LEU A 430 3.51 -34.24 -13.84
N ALA A 431 3.26 -35.11 -14.81
CA ALA A 431 1.93 -35.62 -15.15
C ALA A 431 1.16 -36.17 -13.92
N ASP A 432 1.83 -36.96 -13.09
CA ASP A 432 1.22 -37.56 -11.89
C ASP A 432 0.77 -36.53 -10.85
N ASN A 433 1.41 -35.36 -10.84
CA ASN A 433 1.04 -34.26 -9.95
C ASN A 433 -0.32 -33.64 -10.30
N LEU A 434 -0.76 -33.77 -11.57
CA LEU A 434 -2.01 -33.20 -12.05
C LEU A 434 -3.26 -34.00 -11.59
N GLN A 435 -3.07 -35.16 -10.94
CA GLN A 435 -4.19 -35.98 -10.47
C GLN A 435 -4.84 -35.44 -9.17
N GLN A 436 -4.13 -34.59 -8.42
CA GLN A 436 -4.52 -34.13 -7.08
C GLN A 436 -4.49 -32.60 -6.96
N ILE A 437 -5.18 -31.90 -7.87
CA ILE A 437 -5.22 -30.43 -7.87
C ILE A 437 -6.29 -29.90 -6.92
N GLU A 438 -5.89 -28.95 -6.07
CA GLU A 438 -6.78 -28.11 -5.27
C GLU A 438 -6.80 -26.68 -5.84
N ALA A 439 -7.99 -26.10 -5.98
CA ALA A 439 -8.16 -24.68 -6.29
C ALA A 439 -8.32 -23.87 -5.00
N GLN A 440 -7.59 -22.77 -4.88
CA GLN A 440 -7.63 -21.87 -3.73
C GLN A 440 -8.10 -20.48 -4.15
N LEU A 441 -9.23 -20.05 -3.59
CA LEU A 441 -9.87 -18.77 -3.83
C LEU A 441 -9.17 -17.65 -3.07
N ILE A 442 -9.02 -16.51 -3.71
CA ILE A 442 -8.22 -15.40 -3.19
C ILE A 442 -9.15 -14.41 -2.50
N SER A 443 -8.97 -14.22 -1.20
CA SER A 443 -9.74 -13.23 -0.44
C SER A 443 -9.01 -12.75 0.81
N SER A 444 -8.94 -11.44 1.01
CA SER A 444 -8.50 -10.83 2.26
C SER A 444 -9.65 -10.75 3.29
N PRO A 445 -9.36 -10.52 4.58
CA PRO A 445 -10.38 -10.27 5.59
C PRO A 445 -11.35 -9.13 5.24
N LEU A 446 -10.88 -8.09 4.54
CA LEU A 446 -11.76 -7.00 4.09
C LEU A 446 -12.68 -7.48 2.96
N GLN A 447 -12.17 -8.24 1.98
CA GLN A 447 -12.93 -8.65 0.80
C GLN A 447 -14.11 -9.60 1.12
N ILE A 448 -14.02 -10.38 2.21
CA ILE A 448 -15.11 -11.24 2.68
C ILE A 448 -16.13 -10.52 3.59
N SER A 449 -15.87 -9.25 3.94
CA SER A 449 -16.69 -8.53 4.91
C SER A 449 -17.92 -7.87 4.29
N ARG A 450 -18.99 -7.75 5.08
CA ARG A 450 -20.22 -7.04 4.68
C ARG A 450 -19.95 -5.57 4.34
N ARG A 451 -19.02 -4.93 5.05
CA ARG A 451 -18.68 -3.51 4.83
C ARG A 451 -18.07 -3.25 3.44
N ALA A 452 -17.27 -4.19 2.93
CA ALA A 452 -16.72 -4.10 1.58
C ALA A 452 -17.82 -4.30 0.51
N ALA A 453 -18.69 -5.30 0.71
CA ALA A 453 -19.82 -5.56 -0.19
C ALA A 453 -20.80 -4.37 -0.26
N LEU A 454 -21.13 -3.78 0.90
CA LEU A 454 -21.95 -2.56 0.96
C LEU A 454 -21.30 -1.40 0.22
N LEU A 455 -19.99 -1.16 0.44
CA LEU A 455 -19.29 -0.06 -0.21
C LEU A 455 -19.29 -0.26 -1.73
N GLN A 456 -18.94 -1.46 -2.21
CA GLN A 456 -18.97 -1.80 -3.64
C GLN A 456 -20.34 -1.51 -4.26
N GLN A 457 -21.44 -1.89 -3.61
CA GLN A 457 -22.80 -1.65 -4.11
C GLN A 457 -23.11 -0.15 -4.29
N LYS A 458 -22.41 0.74 -3.58
CA LYS A 458 -22.59 2.19 -3.67
C LYS A 458 -21.64 2.87 -4.65
N LEU A 459 -20.62 2.17 -5.15
CA LEU A 459 -19.72 2.70 -6.16
C LEU A 459 -20.32 2.50 -7.55
N ASP A 460 -20.26 3.52 -8.40
CA ASP A 460 -20.77 3.50 -9.76
C ASP A 460 -19.85 4.25 -10.74
N GLY A 461 -20.13 4.12 -12.04
CA GLY A 461 -19.41 4.79 -13.12
C GLY A 461 -17.89 4.66 -13.02
N ASP A 462 -17.19 5.79 -13.15
CA ASP A 462 -15.72 5.84 -13.08
C ASP A 462 -15.16 5.48 -11.69
N GLY A 463 -16.00 5.61 -10.65
CA GLY A 463 -15.68 5.28 -9.27
C GLY A 463 -15.87 3.81 -8.91
N PHE A 464 -16.52 3.01 -9.76
CA PHE A 464 -16.71 1.58 -9.54
C PHE A 464 -15.37 0.87 -9.33
N ALA A 465 -15.30 0.02 -8.31
CA ALA A 465 -14.20 -0.87 -8.03
C ALA A 465 -14.76 -2.15 -7.39
N VAL A 466 -14.17 -3.30 -7.71
CA VAL A 466 -14.56 -4.58 -7.10
C VAL A 466 -13.83 -4.70 -5.76
N LEU A 467 -14.58 -4.62 -4.65
CA LEU A 467 -14.05 -4.59 -3.28
C LEU A 467 -14.37 -5.86 -2.49
N SER A 468 -15.37 -6.64 -2.91
CA SER A 468 -15.78 -7.87 -2.26
C SER A 468 -15.54 -9.07 -3.17
N ALA A 469 -15.17 -10.20 -2.58
CA ALA A 469 -14.95 -11.45 -3.30
C ALA A 469 -16.24 -12.30 -3.31
N ASP A 470 -16.63 -12.78 -4.50
CA ASP A 470 -17.79 -13.66 -4.67
C ASP A 470 -17.36 -15.14 -4.69
N ASN A 471 -16.76 -15.58 -3.59
CA ASN A 471 -16.20 -16.94 -3.51
C ASN A 471 -17.26 -18.03 -3.65
N ARG A 472 -18.52 -17.76 -3.28
CA ARG A 472 -19.59 -18.75 -3.34
C ARG A 472 -19.97 -19.07 -4.77
N ARG A 473 -20.11 -18.04 -5.62
CA ARG A 473 -20.35 -18.23 -7.05
C ARG A 473 -19.18 -18.98 -7.69
N VAL A 474 -17.96 -18.49 -7.49
CA VAL A 474 -16.75 -19.09 -8.08
C VAL A 474 -16.57 -20.53 -7.61
N ALA A 475 -16.77 -20.82 -6.33
CA ALA A 475 -16.71 -22.19 -5.80
C ALA A 475 -17.80 -23.10 -6.36
N ALA A 476 -18.98 -22.57 -6.71
CA ALA A 476 -20.04 -23.36 -7.34
C ALA A 476 -19.68 -23.69 -8.79
N GLU A 477 -19.18 -22.72 -9.54
CA GLU A 477 -18.74 -22.92 -10.93
C GLU A 477 -17.56 -23.90 -11.02
N LEU A 478 -16.56 -23.77 -10.14
CA LEU A 478 -15.37 -24.63 -10.14
C LEU A 478 -15.66 -26.08 -9.74
N LYS A 479 -16.77 -26.37 -9.05
CA LYS A 479 -17.16 -27.76 -8.75
C LYS A 479 -17.50 -28.56 -9.99
N GLU A 480 -17.87 -27.89 -11.07
CA GLU A 480 -18.15 -28.53 -12.36
C GLU A 480 -16.86 -28.90 -13.11
N CYS A 481 -15.69 -28.43 -12.65
CA CYS A 481 -14.40 -28.78 -13.25
C CYS A 481 -13.93 -30.17 -12.77
N PRO A 482 -13.83 -31.18 -13.67
CA PRO A 482 -13.55 -32.57 -13.27
C PRO A 482 -12.13 -32.79 -12.73
N ASN A 483 -11.20 -31.88 -13.05
CA ASN A 483 -9.80 -31.98 -12.67
C ASN A 483 -9.51 -31.45 -11.26
N LEU A 484 -10.49 -30.85 -10.57
CA LEU A 484 -10.33 -30.32 -9.21
C LEU A 484 -10.83 -31.31 -8.15
N LYS A 485 -10.02 -31.54 -7.10
CA LYS A 485 -10.37 -32.41 -5.96
C LYS A 485 -10.97 -31.65 -4.78
N SER A 486 -10.54 -30.42 -4.58
CA SER A 486 -11.03 -29.58 -3.49
C SER A 486 -10.93 -28.10 -3.83
N ILE A 487 -11.75 -27.31 -3.14
CA ILE A 487 -11.77 -25.84 -3.24
C ILE A 487 -11.64 -25.27 -1.82
N ARG A 488 -10.67 -24.38 -1.60
CA ARG A 488 -10.40 -23.73 -0.30
C ARG A 488 -10.17 -22.23 -0.47
N LEU A 489 -9.97 -21.50 0.63
CA LEU A 489 -9.35 -20.17 0.57
C LEU A 489 -7.84 -20.30 0.48
N TRP A 490 -7.21 -19.43 -0.28
CA TRP A 490 -5.76 -19.28 -0.28
C TRP A 490 -5.31 -18.73 1.08
N PRO A 491 -4.39 -19.41 1.79
CA PRO A 491 -3.94 -18.95 3.11
C PRO A 491 -3.14 -17.63 3.07
N GLN A 492 -2.54 -17.29 1.92
CA GLN A 492 -1.56 -16.20 1.79
C GLN A 492 -2.06 -14.83 2.29
N PRO A 493 -3.29 -14.37 1.99
CA PRO A 493 -3.76 -13.06 2.48
C PRO A 493 -3.85 -12.97 4.01
N TYR A 494 -4.06 -14.09 4.69
CA TYR A 494 -4.11 -14.17 6.15
C TYR A 494 -2.71 -14.32 6.74
N GLN A 495 -1.88 -15.17 6.12
CA GLN A 495 -0.49 -15.39 6.54
C GLN A 495 0.33 -14.09 6.42
N ALA A 496 0.13 -13.31 5.35
CA ALA A 496 0.79 -12.02 5.15
C ALA A 496 0.59 -11.04 6.32
N ILE A 497 -0.61 -11.01 6.93
CA ILE A 497 -0.92 -10.18 8.11
C ILE A 497 -0.11 -10.63 9.33
N LEU A 498 0.12 -11.93 9.48
CA LEU A 498 0.93 -12.47 10.57
C LEU A 498 2.42 -12.27 10.32
N ASP A 499 2.89 -12.51 9.09
CA ASP A 499 4.29 -12.37 8.70
C ASP A 499 4.79 -10.93 8.84
N GLU A 500 4.00 -9.95 8.40
CA GLU A 500 4.34 -8.53 8.52
C GLU A 500 4.57 -8.13 9.99
N ARG A 501 3.79 -8.70 10.90
CA ARG A 501 3.96 -8.49 12.35
C ARG A 501 5.12 -9.28 12.94
N ALA A 502 5.44 -10.42 12.33
CA ALA A 502 6.50 -11.31 12.77
C ALA A 502 7.88 -10.92 12.21
N MET A 503 7.97 -9.86 11.39
CA MET A 503 9.23 -9.36 10.85
C MET A 503 10.31 -9.25 11.94
N THR A 504 11.47 -9.84 11.67
CA THR A 504 12.68 -9.70 12.50
C THR A 504 13.19 -8.26 12.51
N GLN A 505 14.08 -7.91 13.44
CA GLN A 505 14.68 -6.57 13.48
C GLN A 505 15.39 -6.21 12.16
N LYS A 506 16.11 -7.16 11.56
CA LYS A 506 16.79 -6.99 10.26
C LYS A 506 15.77 -6.69 9.15
N GLN A 507 14.67 -7.45 9.09
CA GLN A 507 13.60 -7.22 8.10
C GLN A 507 12.93 -5.86 8.32
N ARG A 508 12.66 -5.46 9.57
CA ARG A 508 12.11 -4.12 9.85
C ARG A 508 13.06 -3.00 9.42
N GLN A 509 14.36 -3.15 9.64
CA GLN A 509 15.37 -2.19 9.15
C GLN A 509 15.38 -2.10 7.62
N GLN A 510 15.30 -3.24 6.93
CA GLN A 510 15.21 -3.29 5.47
C GLN A 510 13.91 -2.65 4.95
N ALA A 511 12.76 -2.95 5.59
CA ALA A 511 11.47 -2.36 5.26
C ALA A 511 11.47 -0.83 5.45
N ALA A 512 12.00 -0.36 6.59
CA ALA A 512 12.20 1.06 6.87
C ALA A 512 13.09 1.75 5.83
N MET A 513 14.21 1.13 5.47
CA MET A 513 15.12 1.65 4.46
C MET A 513 14.48 1.67 3.06
N ARG A 514 13.66 0.67 2.70
CA ARG A 514 12.92 0.70 1.45
C ARG A 514 11.92 1.85 1.44
N PHE A 515 11.15 2.01 2.51
CA PHE A 515 10.07 2.99 2.58
C PHE A 515 10.56 4.45 2.72
N VAL A 516 11.72 4.69 3.36
CA VAL A 516 12.23 6.04 3.62
C VAL A 516 12.41 6.85 2.32
N THR A 517 12.68 6.15 1.21
CA THR A 517 12.72 6.70 -0.16
C THR A 517 11.43 7.47 -0.48
N PHE A 518 10.27 6.87 -0.23
CA PHE A 518 8.98 7.49 -0.49
C PHE A 518 8.60 8.52 0.56
N ALA A 519 8.85 8.21 1.84
CA ALA A 519 8.53 9.11 2.94
C ALA A 519 9.28 10.45 2.82
N GLN A 520 10.56 10.42 2.44
CA GLN A 520 11.38 11.62 2.30
C GLN A 520 11.37 12.23 0.89
N ARG A 521 10.97 11.48 -0.15
CA ARG A 521 10.78 11.98 -1.52
C ARG A 521 9.37 11.66 -2.01
N PRO A 522 8.34 12.35 -1.49
CA PRO A 522 6.93 12.10 -1.82
C PRO A 522 6.59 12.32 -3.29
N ARG A 523 7.44 13.05 -4.04
CA ARG A 523 7.31 13.17 -5.51
C ARG A 523 7.49 11.84 -6.21
N LEU A 524 8.36 10.97 -5.71
CA LEU A 524 8.57 9.63 -6.26
C LEU A 524 7.32 8.77 -6.05
N TRP A 525 6.75 8.79 -4.83
CA TRP A 525 5.47 8.15 -4.53
C TRP A 525 4.36 8.66 -5.45
N LYS A 526 4.21 9.99 -5.56
CA LYS A 526 3.20 10.59 -6.44
C LYS A 526 3.39 10.20 -7.90
N ALA A 527 4.62 10.18 -8.40
CA ALA A 527 4.91 9.74 -9.76
C ALA A 527 4.46 8.29 -10.00
N ARG A 528 4.77 7.38 -9.07
CA ARG A 528 4.38 5.97 -9.16
C ARG A 528 2.86 5.77 -9.10
N VAL A 529 2.17 6.46 -8.21
CA VAL A 529 0.69 6.42 -8.15
C VAL A 529 0.04 7.00 -9.42
N LEU A 530 0.61 8.07 -10.01
CA LEU A 530 0.11 8.63 -11.27
C LEU A 530 0.42 7.75 -12.48
N HIS A 531 1.50 6.95 -12.43
CA HIS A 531 1.75 5.89 -13.42
C HIS A 531 0.65 4.83 -13.32
N PHE A 532 0.29 4.38 -12.12
CA PHE A 532 -0.85 3.45 -11.94
C PHE A 532 -2.17 4.03 -12.44
N GLN A 533 -2.41 5.33 -12.19
CA GLN A 533 -3.63 6.01 -12.60
C GLN A 533 -3.89 5.92 -14.11
N GLY A 534 -2.82 5.90 -14.91
CA GLY A 534 -2.92 5.97 -16.36
C GLY A 534 -3.45 7.31 -16.85
N THR A 535 -3.67 7.41 -18.17
CA THR A 535 -4.44 8.51 -18.74
C THR A 535 -5.93 8.16 -18.63
N LYS A 536 -6.75 9.05 -18.06
CA LYS A 536 -8.21 8.92 -18.02
C LYS A 536 -8.84 9.99 -18.87
N GLU A 537 -9.74 9.59 -19.75
CA GLU A 537 -10.56 10.51 -20.52
C GLU A 537 -11.48 11.31 -19.61
N ILE A 538 -12.09 12.36 -20.17
CA ILE A 538 -13.10 13.14 -19.46
C ILE A 538 -14.31 12.23 -19.19
N PRO A 539 -14.73 12.07 -17.92
CA PRO A 539 -15.94 11.34 -17.56
C PRO A 539 -17.14 11.76 -18.41
N ILE A 540 -17.99 10.81 -18.81
CA ILE A 540 -19.23 11.09 -19.57
C ILE A 540 -20.08 12.17 -18.86
N SER A 541 -20.15 12.10 -17.53
CA SER A 541 -20.85 13.08 -16.69
C SER A 541 -20.31 14.52 -16.77
N GLN A 542 -19.09 14.69 -17.27
CA GLN A 542 -18.37 15.96 -17.39
C GLN A 542 -18.11 16.37 -18.84
N GLN A 543 -18.47 15.57 -19.84
CA GLN A 543 -18.21 15.90 -21.25
C GLN A 543 -18.90 17.20 -21.71
N ASN A 544 -20.02 17.56 -21.10
CA ASN A 544 -20.72 18.82 -21.38
C ASN A 544 -20.10 20.03 -20.66
N ASN A 545 -19.11 19.84 -19.81
CA ASN A 545 -18.41 20.94 -19.13
C ASN A 545 -17.22 21.38 -20.00
N PRO A 546 -17.23 22.60 -20.58
CA PRO A 546 -16.15 23.07 -21.46
C PRO A 546 -14.80 23.25 -20.73
N LEU A 547 -14.79 23.20 -19.40
CA LEU A 547 -13.58 23.28 -18.58
C LEU A 547 -13.07 21.91 -18.10
N ALA A 548 -13.79 20.82 -18.39
CA ALA A 548 -13.36 19.50 -18.01
C ALA A 548 -12.08 19.11 -18.76
N GLN A 549 -11.11 18.55 -18.05
CA GLN A 549 -9.84 18.11 -18.60
C GLN A 549 -9.64 16.63 -18.29
N PRO A 550 -9.01 15.86 -19.20
CA PRO A 550 -8.65 14.48 -18.92
C PRO A 550 -7.58 14.43 -17.83
N ASP A 551 -7.58 13.37 -17.02
CA ASP A 551 -6.49 13.11 -16.09
C ASP A 551 -5.30 12.51 -16.85
N LEU A 552 -4.26 13.30 -17.06
CA LEU A 552 -3.06 12.88 -17.80
C LEU A 552 -2.03 12.18 -16.89
N GLY A 553 -2.42 11.09 -16.21
CA GLY A 553 -1.58 10.41 -15.21
C GLY A 553 -0.19 10.03 -15.72
N HIS A 554 -0.07 9.38 -16.89
CA HIS A 554 1.23 9.03 -17.48
C HIS A 554 2.13 10.24 -17.79
N LYS A 555 1.55 11.34 -18.29
CA LYS A 555 2.27 12.59 -18.56
C LYS A 555 2.73 13.27 -17.27
N ASN A 556 1.87 13.29 -16.26
CA ASN A 556 2.17 13.87 -14.96
C ASN A 556 3.22 13.03 -14.20
N ALA A 557 3.14 11.71 -14.29
CA ALA A 557 4.13 10.79 -13.76
C ALA A 557 5.51 11.01 -14.41
N THR A 558 5.57 11.11 -15.74
CA THR A 558 6.78 11.45 -16.49
C THR A 558 7.41 12.75 -15.99
N THR A 559 6.60 13.80 -15.84
CA THR A 559 7.06 15.11 -15.36
C THR A 559 7.67 15.00 -13.97
N LEU A 560 7.05 14.25 -13.06
CA LEU A 560 7.55 14.06 -11.71
C LEU A 560 8.81 13.18 -11.68
N TYR A 561 8.87 12.09 -12.45
CA TYR A 561 10.08 11.26 -12.55
C TYR A 561 11.28 12.07 -13.04
N LEU A 562 11.07 13.03 -13.94
CA LEU A 562 12.11 13.93 -14.45
C LEU A 562 12.40 15.14 -13.55
N ASP A 563 11.64 15.35 -12.47
CA ASP A 563 11.79 16.51 -11.59
C ASP A 563 13.23 16.58 -11.02
N PRO A 564 13.92 17.72 -11.09
CA PRO A 564 15.28 17.87 -10.55
C PRO A 564 15.42 17.56 -9.06
N ARG A 565 14.33 17.54 -8.30
CA ARG A 565 14.31 17.14 -6.88
C ARG A 565 14.33 15.63 -6.69
N ILE A 566 13.91 14.86 -7.69
CA ILE A 566 14.07 13.40 -7.78
C ILE A 566 15.41 13.08 -8.44
N ARG A 567 15.72 13.78 -9.53
CA ARG A 567 16.90 13.55 -10.39
C ARG A 567 17.84 14.76 -10.40
N PRO A 568 18.49 15.10 -9.27
CA PRO A 568 19.42 16.22 -9.25
C PRO A 568 20.60 15.97 -10.21
N PRO A 569 21.10 17.02 -10.89
CA PRO A 569 22.33 16.96 -11.67
C PRO A 569 23.52 16.48 -10.81
N LYS A 570 24.51 15.86 -11.46
CA LYS A 570 25.72 15.33 -10.79
C LYS A 570 26.43 16.40 -9.93
N ALA A 571 26.55 17.61 -10.46
CA ALA A 571 27.15 18.75 -9.75
C ALA A 571 26.41 19.14 -8.46
N ILE A 572 25.09 18.88 -8.35
CA ILE A 572 24.32 19.08 -7.12
C ILE A 572 24.55 17.90 -6.17
N LEU A 573 24.53 16.67 -6.68
CA LEU A 573 24.77 15.45 -5.89
C LEU A 573 26.14 15.45 -5.19
N GLU A 574 27.18 15.94 -5.87
CA GLU A 574 28.54 16.04 -5.33
C GLU A 574 28.64 17.00 -4.13
N LYS A 575 27.76 18.02 -4.07
CA LYS A 575 27.67 18.96 -2.95
C LYS A 575 26.85 18.43 -1.76
N ILE A 576 26.10 17.35 -1.96
CA ILE A 576 25.34 16.70 -0.90
C ILE A 576 26.27 15.77 -0.11
N GLU A 577 26.14 15.82 1.21
CA GLU A 577 26.85 14.94 2.16
C GLU A 577 26.74 13.45 1.73
N PRO A 578 27.83 12.66 1.74
CA PRO A 578 27.82 11.29 1.25
C PRO A 578 26.71 10.40 1.84
N SER A 579 26.45 10.52 3.14
CA SER A 579 25.40 9.78 3.87
C SER A 579 23.99 10.05 3.28
N LYS A 580 23.70 11.29 2.90
CA LYS A 580 22.43 11.72 2.30
C LYS A 580 22.36 11.39 0.82
N ARG A 581 23.51 11.36 0.13
CA ARG A 581 23.62 11.07 -1.31
C ARG A 581 23.07 9.69 -1.66
N VAL A 582 23.22 8.70 -0.76
CA VAL A 582 22.69 7.34 -0.93
C VAL A 582 21.19 7.36 -1.25
N LEU A 583 20.41 8.13 -0.48
CA LEU A 583 18.97 8.28 -0.71
C LEU A 583 18.66 8.91 -2.07
N TYR A 584 19.38 9.97 -2.45
CA TYR A 584 19.15 10.63 -3.75
C TYR A 584 19.51 9.72 -4.93
N ASN A 585 20.60 8.96 -4.82
CA ASN A 585 20.97 7.97 -5.83
C ASN A 585 19.89 6.90 -5.95
N ARG A 586 19.40 6.37 -4.83
CA ARG A 586 18.32 5.37 -4.83
C ARG A 586 17.05 5.89 -5.49
N VAL A 587 16.61 7.10 -5.13
CA VAL A 587 15.42 7.75 -5.70
C VAL A 587 15.58 7.97 -7.21
N LYS A 588 16.76 8.40 -7.65
CA LYS A 588 17.07 8.60 -9.07
C LYS A 588 17.04 7.29 -9.84
N VAL A 589 17.55 6.21 -9.27
CA VAL A 589 17.60 4.88 -9.89
C VAL A 589 16.21 4.27 -9.99
N ASP A 590 15.41 4.34 -8.91
CA ASP A 590 13.99 3.95 -8.92
C ASP A 590 13.21 4.71 -10.01
N ALA A 591 13.43 6.03 -10.12
CA ALA A 591 12.80 6.84 -11.16
C ALA A 591 13.30 6.51 -12.59
N SER A 592 14.57 6.16 -12.78
CA SER A 592 15.09 5.76 -14.10
C SER A 592 14.40 4.48 -14.59
N TYR A 593 14.33 3.48 -13.71
CA TYR A 593 13.74 2.19 -14.03
C TYR A 593 12.25 2.33 -14.38
N TRP A 594 11.47 3.00 -13.51
CA TRP A 594 10.03 3.18 -13.76
C TRP A 594 9.73 4.08 -14.94
N LEU A 595 10.60 5.04 -15.28
CA LEU A 595 10.45 5.80 -16.52
C LEU A 595 10.67 4.92 -17.75
N GLY A 596 11.59 3.95 -17.70
CA GLY A 596 11.73 2.93 -18.74
C GLY A 596 10.46 2.10 -18.92
N LEU A 597 9.88 1.61 -17.82
CA LEU A 597 8.60 0.86 -17.85
C LEU A 597 7.46 1.72 -18.40
N LEU A 598 7.35 2.98 -17.95
CA LEU A 598 6.31 3.90 -18.42
C LEU A 598 6.44 4.14 -19.93
N ARG A 599 7.67 4.30 -20.45
CA ARG A 599 7.90 4.49 -21.88
C ARG A 599 7.53 3.24 -22.68
N TYR A 600 7.84 2.06 -22.16
CA TYR A 600 7.38 0.80 -22.74
C TYR A 600 5.84 0.75 -22.80
N ASP A 601 5.16 1.11 -21.70
CA ASP A 601 3.69 1.13 -21.63
C ASP A 601 3.05 2.14 -22.59
N LEU A 602 3.80 3.18 -23.02
CA LEU A 602 3.36 4.15 -24.03
C LEU A 602 3.69 3.72 -25.47
N GLY A 603 4.39 2.61 -25.67
CA GLY A 603 4.88 2.18 -26.98
C GLY A 603 6.13 2.93 -27.46
N ASP A 604 6.74 3.77 -26.62
CA ASP A 604 7.98 4.51 -26.92
C ASP A 604 9.21 3.60 -26.72
N TYR A 605 9.32 2.51 -27.48
CA TYR A 605 10.29 1.44 -27.22
C TYR A 605 11.76 1.88 -27.29
N GLU A 606 12.14 2.75 -28.22
CA GLU A 606 13.52 3.26 -28.32
C GLU A 606 13.89 4.08 -27.07
N ILE A 607 12.94 4.89 -26.57
CA ILE A 607 13.13 5.69 -25.36
C ILE A 607 13.17 4.76 -24.14
N ALA A 608 12.31 3.73 -24.10
CA ALA A 608 12.32 2.73 -23.04
C ALA A 608 13.68 2.02 -22.96
N ALA A 609 14.24 1.59 -24.11
CA ALA A 609 15.55 0.97 -24.21
C ALA A 609 16.65 1.90 -23.66
N HIS A 610 16.65 3.19 -24.01
CA HIS A 610 17.59 4.17 -23.46
C HIS A 610 17.51 4.26 -21.93
N TRP A 611 16.31 4.32 -21.35
CA TRP A 611 16.15 4.40 -19.89
C TRP A 611 16.58 3.12 -19.15
N LEU A 612 16.25 1.95 -19.72
CA LEU A 612 16.59 0.66 -19.12
C LEU A 612 18.08 0.37 -19.27
N GLN A 613 18.66 0.58 -20.45
CA GLN A 613 20.06 0.31 -20.73
C GLN A 613 20.99 1.35 -20.11
N GLU A 614 20.88 2.62 -20.51
CA GLU A 614 21.86 3.64 -20.12
C GLU A 614 21.60 4.19 -18.71
N ARG A 615 20.33 4.48 -18.41
CA ARG A 615 19.96 5.20 -17.17
C ARG A 615 19.73 4.28 -15.97
N THR A 616 19.69 2.97 -16.19
CA THR A 616 19.50 1.95 -15.16
C THR A 616 20.67 0.97 -15.14
N LEU A 617 20.84 0.14 -16.19
CA LEU A 617 21.87 -0.91 -16.19
C LEU A 617 23.30 -0.39 -16.24
N GLN A 618 23.63 0.53 -17.14
CA GLN A 618 25.00 1.08 -17.22
C GLN A 618 25.31 2.02 -16.05
N SER A 619 24.29 2.75 -15.58
CA SER A 619 24.44 3.66 -14.44
C SER A 619 24.64 2.93 -13.11
N GLU A 620 24.00 1.77 -12.92
CA GLU A 620 24.13 0.96 -11.71
C GLU A 620 24.04 -0.55 -12.07
N PRO A 621 25.14 -1.15 -12.57
CA PRO A 621 25.13 -2.53 -13.08
C PRO A 621 24.71 -3.59 -12.06
N PHE A 622 24.96 -3.33 -10.78
CA PHE A 622 24.61 -4.19 -9.65
C PHE A 622 23.54 -3.56 -8.75
N GLY A 623 22.67 -2.75 -9.36
CA GLY A 623 21.61 -2.04 -8.69
C GLY A 623 20.41 -2.92 -8.34
N PRO A 624 19.44 -2.37 -7.60
CA PRO A 624 18.22 -3.09 -7.20
C PRO A 624 17.37 -3.56 -8.38
N TRP A 625 17.48 -2.88 -9.52
CA TRP A 625 16.67 -3.10 -10.71
C TRP A 625 17.40 -3.84 -11.81
N THR A 626 18.60 -4.38 -11.55
CA THR A 626 19.42 -4.99 -12.60
C THR A 626 18.66 -6.11 -13.34
N THR A 627 18.05 -7.03 -12.61
CA THR A 627 17.38 -8.19 -13.22
C THR A 627 16.09 -7.78 -13.94
N GLY A 628 15.28 -6.93 -13.32
CA GLY A 628 14.07 -6.38 -13.92
C GLY A 628 14.36 -5.52 -15.16
N ALA A 629 15.43 -4.72 -15.13
CA ALA A 629 15.82 -3.88 -16.27
C ALA A 629 16.38 -4.70 -17.44
N ARG A 630 17.12 -5.78 -17.18
CA ARG A 630 17.55 -6.73 -18.23
C ARG A 630 16.35 -7.38 -18.91
N TYR A 631 15.43 -7.93 -18.12
CA TYR A 631 14.21 -8.55 -18.64
C TYR A 631 13.39 -7.55 -19.48
N ASN A 632 13.10 -6.37 -18.94
CA ASN A 632 12.32 -5.37 -19.65
C ASN A 632 13.03 -4.80 -20.88
N LEU A 633 14.37 -4.71 -20.87
CA LEU A 633 15.14 -4.32 -22.06
C LEU A 633 15.02 -5.39 -23.15
N ALA A 634 15.07 -6.67 -22.80
CA ALA A 634 14.84 -7.75 -23.75
C ALA A 634 13.42 -7.71 -24.34
N ARG A 635 12.39 -7.48 -23.50
CA ARG A 635 11.01 -7.27 -23.98
C ARG A 635 10.87 -6.05 -24.90
N THR A 636 11.65 -5.00 -24.63
CA THR A 636 11.69 -3.81 -25.49
C THR A 636 12.32 -4.15 -26.84
N TYR A 637 13.43 -4.89 -26.88
CA TYR A 637 14.05 -5.36 -28.12
C TYR A 637 13.13 -6.28 -28.92
N GLU A 638 12.44 -7.20 -28.24
CA GLU A 638 11.41 -8.05 -28.85
C GLU A 638 10.33 -7.22 -29.53
N SER A 639 9.80 -6.18 -28.87
CA SER A 639 8.78 -5.28 -29.42
C SER A 639 9.29 -4.46 -30.62
N MET A 640 10.59 -4.22 -30.72
CA MET A 640 11.24 -3.56 -31.87
C MET A 640 11.66 -4.54 -32.98
N GLY A 641 11.38 -5.84 -32.84
CA GLY A 641 11.82 -6.88 -33.78
C GLY A 641 13.31 -7.21 -33.72
N GLN A 642 14.05 -6.72 -32.71
CA GLN A 642 15.48 -6.97 -32.51
C GLN A 642 15.69 -8.26 -31.70
N LEU A 643 15.26 -9.39 -32.27
CA LEU A 643 15.17 -10.66 -31.54
C LEU A 643 16.55 -11.16 -31.08
N GLU A 644 17.61 -10.98 -31.86
CA GLU A 644 18.97 -11.41 -31.49
C GLU A 644 19.45 -10.69 -30.23
N ALA A 645 19.14 -9.39 -30.10
CA ALA A 645 19.49 -8.60 -28.93
C ALA A 645 18.68 -9.06 -27.69
N ALA A 646 17.41 -9.42 -27.89
CA ALA A 646 16.57 -9.98 -26.83
C ALA A 646 17.09 -11.34 -26.34
N VAL A 647 17.38 -12.27 -27.25
CA VAL A 647 17.93 -13.60 -26.94
C VAL A 647 19.23 -13.49 -26.16
N LYS A 648 20.15 -12.60 -26.59
CA LYS A 648 21.44 -12.40 -25.92
C LYS A 648 21.29 -12.01 -24.45
N LEU A 649 20.31 -11.15 -24.13
CA LEU A 649 20.05 -10.72 -22.76
C LEU A 649 19.43 -11.83 -21.90
N LEU A 650 18.54 -12.63 -22.47
CA LEU A 650 17.75 -13.62 -21.74
C LEU A 650 18.49 -14.95 -21.53
N ALA A 651 19.25 -15.42 -22.53
CA ALA A 651 19.91 -16.73 -22.49
C ALA A 651 20.98 -16.85 -21.38
N HIS A 652 21.58 -15.72 -20.97
CA HIS A 652 22.63 -15.66 -19.95
C HIS A 652 22.13 -15.10 -18.62
N ASP A 653 20.81 -15.05 -18.41
CA ASP A 653 20.23 -14.53 -17.18
C ASP A 653 20.47 -15.49 -15.99
N ASP A 654 20.90 -14.92 -14.88
CA ASP A 654 21.17 -15.60 -13.60
C ASP A 654 20.21 -15.14 -12.49
N SER A 655 19.16 -14.41 -12.87
CA SER A 655 18.18 -13.88 -11.93
C SER A 655 17.28 -14.96 -11.34
N PRO A 656 16.46 -14.61 -10.32
CA PRO A 656 15.38 -15.50 -9.86
C PRO A 656 14.40 -15.93 -10.96
N GLN A 657 14.31 -15.20 -12.09
CA GLN A 657 13.47 -15.53 -13.25
C GLN A 657 14.27 -16.19 -14.39
N SER A 658 15.53 -16.57 -14.16
CA SER A 658 16.43 -17.13 -15.18
C SER A 658 15.81 -18.29 -15.96
N TYR A 659 15.11 -19.19 -15.28
CA TYR A 659 14.48 -20.35 -15.91
C TYR A 659 13.48 -19.93 -17.02
N GLY A 660 12.51 -19.07 -16.69
CA GLY A 660 11.54 -18.57 -17.67
C GLY A 660 12.15 -17.63 -18.71
N ASN A 661 13.21 -16.90 -18.35
CA ASN A 661 13.94 -16.06 -19.30
C ASN A 661 14.64 -16.91 -20.39
N LYS A 662 15.28 -18.01 -20.00
CA LYS A 662 15.93 -18.94 -20.93
C LYS A 662 14.91 -19.62 -21.84
N LEU A 663 13.77 -20.07 -21.30
CA LEU A 663 12.67 -20.62 -22.11
C LEU A 663 12.17 -19.61 -23.15
N ARG A 664 12.02 -18.34 -22.74
CA ARG A 664 11.66 -17.27 -23.69
C ARG A 664 12.74 -17.08 -24.76
N ALA A 665 14.02 -17.12 -24.38
CA ALA A 665 15.14 -16.99 -25.30
C ALA A 665 15.13 -18.12 -26.37
N GLU A 666 14.87 -19.36 -25.97
CA GLU A 666 14.77 -20.50 -26.89
C GLU A 666 13.64 -20.31 -27.90
N ARG A 667 12.46 -19.86 -27.46
CA ARG A 667 11.33 -19.56 -28.36
C ARG A 667 11.67 -18.46 -29.37
N LEU A 668 12.29 -17.37 -28.91
CA LEU A 668 12.71 -16.29 -29.79
C LEU A 668 13.80 -16.75 -30.77
N GLN A 669 14.68 -17.66 -30.35
CA GLN A 669 15.68 -18.26 -31.24
C GLN A 669 15.05 -19.16 -32.31
N GLN A 670 14.02 -19.92 -31.95
CA GLN A 670 13.24 -20.71 -32.91
C GLN A 670 12.56 -19.80 -33.94
N GLU A 671 11.93 -18.72 -33.50
CA GLU A 671 11.30 -17.73 -34.39
C GLU A 671 12.29 -17.10 -35.38
N LEU A 672 13.50 -16.76 -34.90
CA LEU A 672 14.60 -16.28 -35.74
C LEU A 672 15.00 -17.28 -36.83
N ASN A 673 15.09 -18.56 -36.46
CA ASN A 673 15.46 -19.61 -37.39
C ASN A 673 14.38 -19.81 -38.45
N THR A 674 13.10 -19.81 -38.06
CA THR A 674 11.97 -19.96 -38.99
C THR A 674 11.84 -18.77 -39.96
N LYS A 675 12.22 -17.55 -39.57
CA LYS A 675 12.23 -16.38 -40.48
C LYS A 675 13.41 -16.36 -41.46
N SER A 676 14.44 -17.16 -41.19
CA SER A 676 15.65 -17.24 -42.02
C SER A 676 15.56 -18.33 -43.10
N GLU A 677 14.60 -19.24 -42.96
CA GLU A 677 14.17 -20.24 -43.97
C GLU A 677 13.10 -19.65 -44.90
#